data_AF-A0AA40BWK9-F1
#
_entry.id   AF-A0AA40BWK9-F1
#
_cell.length_a   1.000
_cell.length_b   1.000
_cell.length_c   1.000
_cell.angle_alpha   90.00
_cell.angle_beta   90.00
_cell.angle_gamma   90.00
#
_symmetry.space_group_name_H-M   'P 1'
#
loop_
_entity.id
_entity.type
_entity.pdbx_description
1 polymer ?
#
loop_
_entity_poly.entity_id
_entity_poly.type
_entity_poly.pdbx_seq_one_letter_code
_entity_poly.pdbx_strand_id
1 'polypeptide(L)'
;MTMAVPSQEPHAAAPALSEAFGEEIDDHVATLWDIWTASATVTPEGEALVSMWQAESPTWEIAPIAPEDTNPPSYLRWSYRDIYTRASALASSLSTHGVKPGDRIAVFLWNSAEYALFLWAAAKLGAVFCPLDPRVITTDGAALLAATTPTVIVVQDEAGATSLPSLPNSSPLLIQCSGPLTPDFTPLTSLLSLCPLLTPIRSSSPVPPSALALIIFTSGTTSAPKGCPHTHSHILAQTHQYDANLDPDFIDRWLVHTPSSHIFAVNHMIRAWRLADAVILPAKSFSVQATLDGLVKEKGTIMSAVPTLIKALLGHPQFPGREHLKLRLVPIGGTVIMPEDIRLCKEGLGAEDAVQAFGMSEGAPTISWSRQDPLLKVNGGYHKGVGKALPGVRVRICKAGSREVVPRGETGEVHVGGPGVISGYLGGEQREVFYEDGVGNWLVTGDQGVMDGDGVVCIVGRYKDVIIRGGENISPVKMEIAIGELGILAQVVAAPDEVAGQVPVAVVKLAGGVEKKEVMAKCRELGPMFALGGVYTLEELGMEMFPMTPLGKIKKEVLRQEVARLRAPSPPPVPEPAPEPAPESTPEVVTNGHGHANGSNGHINGSKEISTNGHQETAVSPLAEQITTIWENLIGEKPALDDNISTYADSITLLRFCDRVQTLLGQRIYLQDFTEHDTIAKQALLIEQRSEESGQTKNTGSFKSLILDQTSAPSFNLNGITNHTNGSSKFTSPPSLNPITSLAYNRPPITLPLTAQEAALPSSALNAATTAGLPPSSIHSILRIKDSFHPFASGRRPQSYHNRTVFRVHNTPVSQIRSGLERALATRDVMRTILGVLPDGIPFHVVISPYEGYFGKVISTLEVDDEEELGVIAKDGSNEGHAGPFMARFQIVSVRLTGEVYLLATYSHSVFDALSLVAWHLDLNRYVKDPEMEEVKGLTPYRLWADMYHQFGGSLGALHSVEWNVRRLRGIGRFAERALWPKARTEGWMVAEEDEEVSARQVCREKVWEEDGGWEVNREVYAFPRHSRIVTLRGMQKLLREVGMSPAILMKAAIAIFNTLQTRSQYAIFNTWHAGRKWPFVPPWLASTLPPAMSIDGPTTEWIVELIEVIRPGETVSSFLKRMSDEDDALQQHVQAPWYKILELLGEEAATVMEAATRQAFVWEVNLGMTQGFNTGESEKTLEVVARHDWPDCGLFWGAFLLGSSDMFFVATWDTAQMGVGEVEGHCETMASVLRKLVKEGNWERPVADVFA
;
A
#
# COMPACT_ATOMS: atom_id res chain seq x y z
N MET A 1 0.89 -12.02 -68.35
CA MET A 1 1.92 -11.55 -67.39
C MET A 1 1.44 -10.24 -66.80
N THR A 2 0.85 -10.30 -65.62
CA THR A 2 0.52 -9.15 -64.77
C THR A 2 0.45 -9.71 -63.35
N MET A 3 1.43 -9.34 -62.52
CA MET A 3 1.59 -9.85 -61.16
C MET A 3 0.50 -9.30 -60.24
N ALA A 4 -0.06 -10.18 -59.41
CA ALA A 4 -0.97 -9.86 -58.33
C ALA A 4 -0.20 -9.25 -57.15
N VAL A 5 -0.73 -8.17 -56.58
CA VAL A 5 -0.28 -7.54 -55.34
C VAL A 5 -0.86 -8.32 -54.16
N PRO A 6 -0.08 -8.71 -53.13
CA PRO A 6 -0.62 -9.38 -51.94
C PRO A 6 -1.31 -8.39 -51.01
N SER A 7 -2.47 -8.78 -50.50
CA SER A 7 -3.19 -8.12 -49.41
C SER A 7 -2.40 -8.18 -48.10
N GLN A 8 -2.08 -7.03 -47.52
CA GLN A 8 -1.54 -6.92 -46.15
C GLN A 8 -2.64 -7.17 -45.12
N GLU A 9 -2.42 -8.12 -44.21
CA GLU A 9 -3.14 -8.26 -42.95
C GLU A 9 -2.81 -7.08 -42.01
N PRO A 10 -3.73 -6.70 -41.10
CA PRO A 10 -3.47 -5.65 -40.12
C PRO A 10 -2.48 -6.15 -39.05
N HIS A 11 -1.23 -5.73 -39.13
CA HIS A 11 -0.27 -5.87 -38.04
C HIS A 11 -0.86 -5.25 -36.76
N ALA A 12 -0.98 -6.04 -35.68
CA ALA A 12 -1.18 -5.51 -34.34
C ALA A 12 0.01 -4.60 -34.00
N ALA A 13 -0.22 -3.28 -33.96
CA ALA A 13 0.80 -2.32 -33.60
C ALA A 13 1.24 -2.56 -32.15
N ALA A 14 2.55 -2.59 -31.91
CA ALA A 14 3.10 -2.62 -30.56
C ALA A 14 2.47 -1.49 -29.71
N PRO A 15 2.16 -1.72 -28.43
CA PRO A 15 1.58 -0.70 -27.58
C PRO A 15 2.51 0.52 -27.53
N ALA A 16 1.96 1.69 -27.84
CA ALA A 16 2.73 2.92 -27.83
C ALA A 16 3.34 3.17 -26.45
N LEU A 17 4.65 3.43 -26.39
CA LEU A 17 5.35 3.74 -25.15
C LEU A 17 4.87 5.10 -24.59
N SER A 18 4.93 5.24 -23.27
CA SER A 18 4.60 6.47 -22.54
C SER A 18 5.71 7.52 -22.69
N GLU A 19 5.97 7.96 -23.91
CA GLU A 19 6.92 9.01 -24.25
C GLU A 19 6.28 10.03 -25.20
N ALA A 20 6.57 11.31 -24.97
CA ALA A 20 6.07 12.42 -25.76
C ALA A 20 7.09 13.57 -25.82
N PHE A 21 7.17 14.19 -26.99
CA PHE A 21 8.07 15.29 -27.30
C PHE A 21 7.22 16.49 -27.76
N GLY A 22 7.39 17.62 -27.09
CA GLY A 22 6.85 18.89 -27.57
C GLY A 22 7.59 19.37 -28.81
N GLU A 23 6.98 20.34 -29.51
CA GLU A 23 7.57 20.97 -30.71
C GLU A 23 8.95 21.56 -30.42
N GLU A 24 9.87 21.50 -31.37
CA GLU A 24 11.20 22.09 -31.20
C GLU A 24 11.12 23.62 -31.10
N ILE A 25 12.05 24.21 -30.35
CA ILE A 25 12.13 25.66 -30.12
C ILE A 25 13.53 26.20 -30.40
N ASP A 26 13.59 27.36 -31.05
CA ASP A 26 14.85 28.00 -31.48
C ASP A 26 15.45 28.95 -30.43
N ASP A 27 14.84 29.05 -29.25
CA ASP A 27 15.18 30.05 -28.21
C ASP A 27 16.52 29.84 -27.50
N HIS A 28 17.27 28.79 -27.84
CA HIS A 28 18.49 28.41 -27.14
C HIS A 28 19.71 29.28 -27.47
N VAL A 29 19.59 30.23 -28.42
CA VAL A 29 20.70 31.04 -28.93
C VAL A 29 20.79 32.47 -28.36
N ALA A 30 19.82 32.92 -27.55
CA ALA A 30 19.77 34.30 -27.01
C ALA A 30 19.96 34.36 -25.49
N THR A 31 20.26 35.54 -24.95
CA THR A 31 20.24 35.82 -23.51
C THR A 31 18.96 36.55 -23.08
N LEU A 32 18.68 36.60 -21.78
CA LEU A 32 17.55 37.37 -21.23
C LEU A 32 17.64 38.86 -21.61
N TRP A 33 18.86 39.41 -21.58
CA TRP A 33 19.09 40.81 -21.94
C TRP A 33 18.80 41.09 -23.42
N ASP A 34 19.14 40.15 -24.32
CA ASP A 34 18.87 40.32 -25.76
C ASP A 34 17.36 40.39 -26.03
N ILE A 35 16.60 39.46 -25.44
CA ILE A 35 15.14 39.38 -25.60
C ILE A 35 14.45 40.62 -25.02
N TRP A 36 14.82 41.04 -23.82
CA TRP A 36 14.22 42.20 -23.19
C TRP A 36 14.63 43.53 -23.83
N THR A 37 15.85 43.60 -24.37
CA THR A 37 16.29 44.75 -25.19
C THR A 37 15.49 44.85 -26.47
N ALA A 38 15.17 43.71 -27.11
CA ALA A 38 14.30 43.69 -28.28
C ALA A 38 12.91 44.25 -27.94
N SER A 39 12.27 43.77 -26.86
CA SER A 39 11.00 44.33 -26.39
C SER A 39 11.09 45.82 -26.11
N ALA A 40 12.12 46.26 -25.38
CA ALA A 40 12.30 47.67 -25.04
C ALA A 40 12.58 48.58 -26.24
N THR A 41 13.11 48.01 -27.32
CA THR A 41 13.35 48.73 -28.58
C THR A 41 12.07 48.87 -29.40
N VAL A 42 11.22 47.84 -29.40
CA VAL A 42 9.97 47.81 -30.16
C VAL A 42 8.88 48.67 -29.47
N THR A 43 8.79 48.63 -28.14
CA THR A 43 7.74 49.33 -27.36
C THR A 43 8.31 50.21 -26.24
N PRO A 44 9.18 51.19 -26.53
CA PRO A 44 9.90 51.95 -25.51
C PRO A 44 8.98 52.71 -24.53
N GLU A 45 7.85 53.24 -25.01
CA GLU A 45 6.84 53.93 -24.19
C GLU A 45 5.79 52.97 -23.59
N GLY A 46 5.83 51.69 -23.95
CA GLY A 46 4.92 50.67 -23.41
C GLY A 46 5.17 50.47 -21.92
N GLU A 47 4.11 50.22 -21.16
CA GLU A 47 4.22 49.94 -19.72
C GLU A 47 4.90 48.58 -19.51
N ALA A 48 6.05 48.58 -18.83
CA ALA A 48 6.78 47.37 -18.49
C ALA A 48 6.46 46.88 -17.06
N LEU A 49 6.20 47.82 -16.14
CA LEU A 49 5.98 47.53 -14.73
C LEU A 49 5.05 48.56 -14.07
N VAL A 50 4.09 48.06 -13.31
CA VAL A 50 3.26 48.84 -12.37
C VAL A 50 3.45 48.23 -10.97
N SER A 51 4.13 48.95 -10.08
CA SER A 51 4.33 48.53 -8.69
C SER A 51 3.40 49.31 -7.78
N MET A 52 2.28 48.69 -7.40
CA MET A 52 1.25 49.31 -6.55
C MET A 52 1.69 49.46 -5.09
N TRP A 53 2.72 48.71 -4.70
CA TRP A 53 3.43 48.90 -3.45
C TRP A 53 4.88 49.30 -3.72
N GLN A 54 5.37 50.27 -2.97
CA GLN A 54 6.75 50.72 -3.02
C GLN A 54 7.16 51.16 -1.61
N ALA A 55 8.38 50.79 -1.19
CA ALA A 55 8.93 51.29 0.07
C ALA A 55 9.26 52.79 -0.07
N GLU A 56 9.15 53.56 1.03
CA GLU A 56 9.57 54.97 1.05
C GLU A 56 11.09 55.05 0.76
N SER A 57 11.45 55.58 -0.42
CA SER A 57 12.81 55.61 -0.97
C SER A 57 12.99 56.85 -1.82
N PRO A 58 14.07 57.64 -1.71
CA PRO A 58 14.26 58.81 -2.57
C PRO A 58 14.31 58.51 -4.09
N THR A 59 14.25 57.23 -4.50
CA THR A 59 14.11 56.78 -5.90
C THR A 59 12.84 57.27 -6.60
N TRP A 60 11.79 57.72 -5.90
CA TRP A 60 10.60 58.33 -6.54
C TRP A 60 10.92 59.64 -7.27
N GLU A 61 11.97 60.35 -6.86
CA GLU A 61 12.37 61.62 -7.49
C GLU A 61 13.00 61.42 -8.88
N ILE A 62 13.21 60.16 -9.30
CA ILE A 62 13.63 59.78 -10.65
C ILE A 62 12.42 59.29 -11.46
N ALA A 63 11.20 59.78 -11.20
CA ALA A 63 10.01 59.45 -12.01
C ALA A 63 9.99 60.24 -13.34
N PRO A 64 9.52 59.67 -14.47
CA PRO A 64 8.97 60.47 -15.55
C PRO A 64 7.70 61.15 -15.05
N ILE A 65 7.61 62.45 -15.32
CA ILE A 65 6.43 63.29 -15.13
C ILE A 65 5.26 62.67 -15.90
N ALA A 66 4.15 62.38 -15.21
CA ALA A 66 2.88 62.11 -15.89
C ALA A 66 2.50 63.32 -16.77
N PRO A 67 1.86 63.13 -17.94
CA PRO A 67 1.31 64.24 -18.71
C PRO A 67 0.48 65.15 -17.82
N GLU A 68 0.58 66.47 -18.02
CA GLU A 68 0.15 67.59 -17.16
C GLU A 68 -1.32 67.63 -16.67
N ASP A 69 -2.10 66.55 -16.69
CA ASP A 69 -3.55 66.62 -16.39
C ASP A 69 -4.16 65.46 -15.56
N THR A 70 -3.38 64.69 -14.81
CA THR A 70 -3.94 63.74 -13.82
C THR A 70 -3.09 63.71 -12.55
N ASN A 71 -3.73 63.76 -11.37
CA ASN A 71 -3.09 63.56 -10.06
C ASN A 71 -2.00 62.48 -10.13
N PRO A 72 -0.80 62.68 -9.55
CA PRO A 72 0.26 61.68 -9.61
C PRO A 72 -0.29 60.35 -9.06
N PRO A 73 -0.11 59.22 -9.77
CA PRO A 73 -0.61 57.95 -9.30
C PRO A 73 0.00 57.67 -7.92
N SER A 74 -0.79 57.14 -6.99
CA SER A 74 -0.36 56.86 -5.61
C SER A 74 0.65 55.71 -5.51
N TYR A 75 1.21 55.25 -6.64
CA TYR A 75 2.12 54.11 -6.78
C TYR A 75 2.93 54.16 -8.10
N LEU A 76 4.01 53.39 -8.21
CA LEU A 76 5.07 53.53 -9.23
C LEU A 76 4.72 52.86 -10.58
N ARG A 77 5.10 53.51 -11.70
CA ARG A 77 5.01 52.97 -13.07
C ARG A 77 6.30 53.18 -13.83
N TRP A 78 6.74 52.18 -14.58
CA TRP A 78 7.87 52.26 -15.50
C TRP A 78 7.50 51.78 -16.90
N SER A 79 7.88 52.57 -17.89
CA SER A 79 7.93 52.14 -19.28
C SER A 79 9.10 51.17 -19.53
N TYR A 80 9.12 50.52 -20.69
CA TYR A 80 10.28 49.73 -21.12
C TYR A 80 11.55 50.58 -21.22
N ARG A 81 11.43 51.83 -21.70
CA ARG A 81 12.55 52.80 -21.69
C ARG A 81 13.04 53.03 -20.27
N ASP A 82 12.12 53.21 -19.32
CA ASP A 82 12.47 53.49 -17.93
C ASP A 82 13.27 52.38 -17.26
N ILE A 83 12.78 51.13 -17.35
CA ILE A 83 13.46 49.99 -16.73
C ILE A 83 14.77 49.69 -17.47
N TYR A 84 14.81 49.82 -18.80
CA TYR A 84 16.03 49.64 -19.59
C TYR A 84 17.13 50.63 -19.18
N THR A 85 16.79 51.92 -19.08
CA THR A 85 17.73 52.99 -18.72
C THR A 85 18.23 52.81 -17.28
N ARG A 86 17.34 52.54 -16.33
CA ARG A 86 17.70 52.38 -14.91
C ARG A 86 18.51 51.10 -14.67
N ALA A 87 18.11 49.98 -15.27
CA ALA A 87 18.87 48.73 -15.19
C ALA A 87 20.26 48.88 -15.83
N SER A 88 20.36 49.64 -16.92
CA SER A 88 21.65 49.95 -17.55
C SER A 88 22.56 50.80 -16.68
N ALA A 89 22.01 51.80 -15.99
CA ALA A 89 22.75 52.61 -15.02
C ALA A 89 23.21 51.75 -13.82
N LEU A 90 22.30 50.97 -13.23
CA LEU A 90 22.61 50.10 -12.10
C LEU A 90 23.68 49.05 -12.46
N ALA A 91 23.55 48.39 -13.61
CA ALA A 91 24.54 47.46 -14.11
C ALA A 91 25.92 48.10 -14.28
N SER A 92 25.97 49.32 -14.85
CA SER A 92 27.23 50.05 -15.02
C SER A 92 27.87 50.36 -13.66
N SER A 93 27.06 50.81 -12.69
CA SER A 93 27.50 51.11 -11.33
C SER A 93 28.02 49.86 -10.60
N LEU A 94 27.29 48.76 -10.64
CA LEU A 94 27.73 47.47 -10.08
C LEU A 94 29.04 46.98 -10.72
N SER A 95 29.21 47.17 -12.04
CA SER A 95 30.46 46.84 -12.72
C SER A 95 31.64 47.68 -12.21
N THR A 96 31.44 48.99 -11.94
CA THR A 96 32.48 49.84 -11.33
C THR A 96 32.82 49.44 -9.90
N HIS A 97 31.91 48.78 -9.19
CA HIS A 97 32.14 48.18 -7.87
C HIS A 97 32.74 46.76 -7.95
N GLY A 98 33.17 46.33 -9.14
CA GLY A 98 33.92 45.10 -9.35
C GLY A 98 33.08 43.85 -9.66
N VAL A 99 31.77 43.99 -9.84
CA VAL A 99 30.89 42.89 -10.24
C VAL A 99 31.18 42.49 -11.70
N LYS A 100 31.39 41.20 -11.92
CA LYS A 100 31.75 40.61 -13.22
C LYS A 100 30.67 39.64 -13.72
N PRO A 101 30.64 39.33 -15.03
CA PRO A 101 29.82 38.23 -15.53
C PRO A 101 30.10 36.93 -14.75
N GLY A 102 29.04 36.23 -14.34
CA GLY A 102 29.09 35.04 -13.49
C GLY A 102 29.07 35.28 -11.99
N ASP A 103 29.29 36.52 -11.52
CA ASP A 103 29.14 36.86 -10.10
C ASP A 103 27.68 36.77 -9.66
N ARG A 104 27.45 36.50 -8.37
CA ARG A 104 26.12 36.24 -7.83
C ARG A 104 25.58 37.45 -7.07
N ILE A 105 24.38 37.88 -7.43
CA ILE A 105 23.64 38.98 -6.80
C ILE A 105 22.48 38.35 -6.01
N ALA A 106 22.67 38.19 -4.69
CA ALA A 106 21.64 37.71 -3.78
C ALA A 106 20.72 38.86 -3.37
N VAL A 107 19.41 38.69 -3.55
CA VAL A 107 18.43 39.73 -3.21
C VAL A 107 17.38 39.20 -2.23
N PHE A 108 17.25 39.85 -1.07
CA PHE A 108 16.12 39.72 -0.14
C PHE A 108 15.17 40.90 -0.37
N LEU A 109 14.53 40.90 -1.53
CA LEU A 109 13.58 41.93 -1.95
C LEU A 109 12.16 41.38 -2.04
N TRP A 110 11.19 42.23 -1.71
CA TRP A 110 9.78 41.91 -1.88
C TRP A 110 9.35 42.07 -3.35
N ASN A 111 8.09 41.76 -3.66
CA ASN A 111 7.49 42.13 -4.94
C ASN A 111 7.47 43.67 -5.05
N SER A 112 8.46 44.21 -5.75
CA SER A 112 8.80 45.62 -5.79
C SER A 112 9.47 45.99 -7.11
N ALA A 113 9.58 47.29 -7.38
CA ALA A 113 10.29 47.77 -8.54
C ALA A 113 11.81 47.52 -8.46
N GLU A 114 12.39 47.55 -7.27
CA GLU A 114 13.80 47.23 -7.09
C GLU A 114 14.09 45.78 -7.46
N TYR A 115 13.18 44.84 -7.16
CA TYR A 115 13.35 43.45 -7.59
C TYR A 115 13.49 43.36 -9.12
N ALA A 116 12.57 43.98 -9.86
CA ALA A 116 12.58 43.98 -11.32
C ALA A 116 13.86 44.66 -11.86
N LEU A 117 14.25 45.77 -11.23
CA LEU A 117 15.44 46.53 -11.58
C LEU A 117 16.72 45.70 -11.42
N PHE A 118 16.90 44.99 -10.29
CA PHE A 118 18.07 44.15 -10.06
C PHE A 118 18.11 42.93 -10.98
N LEU A 119 16.95 42.34 -11.31
CA LEU A 119 16.86 41.25 -12.28
C LEU A 119 17.31 41.70 -13.69
N TRP A 120 16.83 42.86 -14.15
CA TRP A 120 17.28 43.43 -15.43
C TRP A 120 18.75 43.83 -15.42
N ALA A 121 19.24 44.40 -14.31
CA ALA A 121 20.65 44.76 -14.17
C ALA A 121 21.58 43.54 -14.16
N ALA A 122 21.17 42.46 -13.48
CA ALA A 122 21.91 41.19 -13.47
C ALA A 122 21.97 40.59 -14.88
N ALA A 123 20.85 40.57 -15.60
CA ALA A 123 20.80 40.09 -17.00
C ALA A 123 21.75 40.90 -17.90
N LYS A 124 21.79 42.23 -17.77
CA LYS A 124 22.72 43.09 -18.54
C LYS A 124 24.18 42.83 -18.20
N LEU A 125 24.50 42.60 -16.92
CA LEU A 125 25.85 42.31 -16.45
C LEU A 125 26.35 40.94 -16.89
N GLY A 126 25.44 40.01 -17.22
CA GLY A 126 25.75 38.58 -17.23
C GLY A 126 26.01 38.03 -15.82
N ALA A 127 25.52 38.70 -14.78
CA ALA A 127 25.59 38.24 -13.40
C ALA A 127 24.43 37.27 -13.12
N VAL A 128 24.65 36.38 -12.16
CA VAL A 128 23.66 35.39 -11.75
C VAL A 128 22.75 36.00 -10.69
N PHE A 129 21.46 36.12 -11.00
CA PHE A 129 20.46 36.65 -10.08
C PHE A 129 19.99 35.56 -9.10
N CYS A 130 20.02 35.85 -7.80
CA CYS A 130 19.67 34.89 -6.76
C CYS A 130 18.55 35.47 -5.86
N PRO A 131 17.27 35.35 -6.24
CA PRO A 131 16.17 35.87 -5.44
C PRO A 131 15.90 34.98 -4.22
N LEU A 132 15.97 35.57 -3.04
CA LEU A 132 15.75 34.93 -1.73
C LEU A 132 14.54 35.57 -1.04
N ASP A 133 13.76 34.78 -0.30
CA ASP A 133 12.57 35.29 0.37
C ASP A 133 12.98 36.16 1.59
N PRO A 134 12.56 37.44 1.66
CA PRO A 134 12.88 38.29 2.81
C PRO A 134 12.42 37.73 4.15
N ARG A 135 11.39 36.88 4.18
CA ARG A 135 10.85 36.29 5.41
C ARG A 135 11.76 35.25 6.05
N VAL A 136 12.69 34.67 5.30
CA VAL A 136 13.60 33.62 5.79
C VAL A 136 15.02 34.15 6.05
N ILE A 137 15.22 35.46 5.98
CA ILE A 137 16.52 36.09 6.16
C ILE A 137 17.14 35.76 7.53
N THR A 138 16.33 35.69 8.59
CA THR A 138 16.79 35.36 9.95
C THR A 138 16.91 33.86 10.19
N THR A 139 16.03 33.04 9.61
CA THR A 139 15.99 31.59 9.85
C THR A 139 17.00 30.83 9.02
N ASP A 140 17.06 31.11 7.72
CA ASP A 140 17.80 30.33 6.72
C ASP A 140 18.83 31.17 5.95
N GLY A 141 18.83 32.50 6.15
CA GLY A 141 19.66 33.42 5.38
C GLY A 141 21.15 33.07 5.38
N ALA A 142 21.70 32.61 6.52
CA ALA A 142 23.12 32.25 6.61
C ALA A 142 23.45 31.06 5.70
N ALA A 143 22.60 30.03 5.69
CA ALA A 143 22.77 28.85 4.85
C ALA A 143 22.58 29.19 3.36
N LEU A 144 21.58 30.01 3.03
CA LEU A 144 21.32 30.45 1.65
C LEU A 144 22.47 31.30 1.10
N LEU A 145 23.03 32.19 1.91
CA LEU A 145 24.18 33.02 1.54
C LEU A 145 25.47 32.19 1.45
N ALA A 146 25.67 31.22 2.34
CA ALA A 146 26.79 30.29 2.25
C ALA A 146 26.72 29.41 0.99
N ALA A 147 25.53 28.96 0.61
CA ALA A 147 25.32 28.17 -0.61
C ALA A 147 25.51 29.02 -1.87
N THR A 148 24.99 30.25 -1.88
CA THR A 148 25.11 31.13 -3.03
C THR A 148 26.49 31.75 -3.15
N THR A 149 27.24 32.01 -2.08
CA THR A 149 28.51 32.76 -2.12
C THR A 149 28.41 34.04 -2.98
N PRO A 150 27.52 34.99 -2.61
CA PRO A 150 27.24 36.15 -3.45
C PRO A 150 28.33 37.23 -3.35
N THR A 151 28.56 37.94 -4.45
CA THR A 151 29.44 39.13 -4.50
C THR A 151 28.66 40.39 -4.10
N VAL A 152 27.33 40.37 -4.27
CA VAL A 152 26.43 41.46 -3.90
C VAL A 152 25.26 40.90 -3.11
N ILE A 153 24.93 41.53 -1.98
CA ILE A 153 23.74 41.23 -1.19
C ILE A 153 22.86 42.48 -1.14
N VAL A 154 21.60 42.33 -1.51
CA VAL A 154 20.62 43.41 -1.53
C VAL A 154 19.51 43.11 -0.55
N VAL A 155 19.14 44.09 0.27
CA VAL A 155 18.01 44.04 1.19
C VAL A 155 17.05 45.19 0.91
N GLN A 156 15.77 45.00 1.24
CA GLN A 156 14.76 46.03 0.98
C GLN A 156 15.03 47.31 1.80
N ASP A 157 15.19 47.17 3.10
CA ASP A 157 15.16 48.27 4.07
C ASP A 157 16.05 47.98 5.30
N GLU A 158 16.03 48.88 6.29
CA GLU A 158 16.77 48.78 7.56
C GLU A 158 16.47 47.49 8.32
N ALA A 159 15.22 47.01 8.30
CA ALA A 159 14.83 45.78 8.96
C ALA A 159 15.49 44.56 8.30
N GLY A 160 15.51 44.53 6.96
CA GLY A 160 16.27 43.53 6.20
C GLY A 160 17.77 43.60 6.47
N ALA A 161 18.36 44.79 6.51
CA ALA A 161 19.79 45.00 6.77
C ALA A 161 20.20 44.51 8.16
N THR A 162 19.42 44.84 9.18
CA THR A 162 19.68 44.45 10.58
C THR A 162 19.46 42.95 10.81
N SER A 163 18.59 42.33 10.02
CA SER A 163 18.31 40.89 10.09
C SER A 163 19.32 40.04 9.30
N LEU A 164 20.26 40.67 8.59
CA LEU A 164 21.25 39.96 7.78
C LEU A 164 22.25 39.23 8.71
N PRO A 165 22.50 37.93 8.50
CA PRO A 165 23.43 37.17 9.34
C PRO A 165 24.89 37.56 9.07
N SER A 166 25.75 37.32 10.06
CA SER A 166 27.20 37.51 9.93
C SER A 166 27.78 36.67 8.78
N LEU A 167 28.53 37.31 7.89
CA LEU A 167 29.03 36.69 6.67
C LEU A 167 30.40 36.02 6.89
N PRO A 168 30.58 34.74 6.53
CA PRO A 168 31.87 34.07 6.63
C PRO A 168 32.80 34.46 5.47
N ASN A 169 33.96 35.03 5.81
CA ASN A 169 35.19 35.13 5.00
C ASN A 169 35.17 35.83 3.63
N SER A 170 34.08 36.50 3.23
CA SER A 170 34.04 37.38 2.05
C SER A 170 33.31 38.69 2.39
N SER A 171 33.77 39.81 1.84
CA SER A 171 33.14 41.14 2.01
C SER A 171 32.32 41.47 0.76
N PRO A 172 31.07 41.00 0.62
CA PRO A 172 30.22 41.38 -0.50
C PRO A 172 29.84 42.86 -0.43
N LEU A 173 29.46 43.42 -1.57
CA LEU A 173 28.82 44.73 -1.61
C LEU A 173 27.41 44.61 -1.02
N LEU A 174 27.17 45.31 0.09
CA LEU A 174 25.88 45.34 0.77
C LEU A 174 25.07 46.54 0.27
N ILE A 175 23.85 46.30 -0.22
CA ILE A 175 22.98 47.34 -0.78
C ILE A 175 21.64 47.36 -0.04
N GLN A 176 21.22 48.56 0.37
CA GLN A 176 19.91 48.80 0.98
C GLN A 176 19.06 49.68 0.04
N CYS A 177 17.84 49.24 -0.28
CA CYS A 177 17.01 49.91 -1.29
C CYS A 177 16.24 51.14 -0.76
N SER A 178 15.85 51.11 0.50
CA SER A 178 14.92 52.08 1.11
C SER A 178 15.14 52.23 2.62
N GLY A 179 14.51 53.25 3.23
CA GLY A 179 14.60 53.52 4.66
C GLY A 179 15.95 54.10 5.16
N PRO A 180 16.11 54.31 6.48
CA PRO A 180 17.34 54.83 7.09
C PRO A 180 18.54 53.92 6.84
N LEU A 181 19.66 54.47 6.38
CA LEU A 181 20.82 53.68 5.98
C LEU A 181 21.50 53.00 7.18
N THR A 182 21.66 51.69 7.12
CA THR A 182 22.41 50.90 8.10
C THR A 182 23.93 51.04 7.87
N PRO A 183 24.78 51.09 8.92
CA PRO A 183 26.23 51.09 8.75
C PRO A 183 26.70 49.95 7.83
N ASP A 184 27.73 50.22 7.03
CA ASP A 184 28.32 49.30 6.04
C ASP A 184 27.46 48.96 4.81
N PHE A 185 26.20 49.45 4.73
CA PHE A 185 25.37 49.34 3.53
C PHE A 185 25.53 50.55 2.61
N THR A 186 25.42 50.31 1.30
CA THR A 186 25.34 51.34 0.26
C THR A 186 23.88 51.58 -0.12
N PRO A 187 23.35 52.82 -0.12
CA PRO A 187 21.99 53.08 -0.54
C PRO A 187 21.86 52.93 -2.07
N LEU A 188 20.76 52.31 -2.53
CA LEU A 188 20.50 52.12 -3.97
C LEU A 188 20.53 53.43 -4.77
N THR A 189 20.07 54.53 -4.18
CA THR A 189 20.09 55.86 -4.82
C THR A 189 21.49 56.32 -5.21
N SER A 190 22.51 56.02 -4.40
CA SER A 190 23.90 56.35 -4.74
C SER A 190 24.37 55.56 -5.97
N LEU A 191 23.97 54.29 -6.09
CA LEU A 191 24.35 53.47 -7.25
C LEU A 191 23.66 53.93 -8.53
N LEU A 192 22.43 54.46 -8.43
CA LEU A 192 21.70 55.04 -9.55
C LEU A 192 22.17 56.46 -9.91
N SER A 193 22.75 57.19 -8.96
CA SER A 193 23.29 58.55 -9.15
C SER A 193 24.70 58.57 -9.74
N LEU A 194 25.41 57.43 -9.69
CA LEU A 194 26.81 57.28 -10.10
C LEU A 194 26.95 56.62 -11.48
N CYS A 195 26.66 57.37 -12.55
CA CYS A 195 27.41 57.41 -13.81
C CYS A 195 26.54 57.98 -14.94
N PRO A 196 27.12 58.80 -15.86
CA PRO A 196 26.49 59.03 -17.15
C PRO A 196 26.34 57.68 -17.87
N LEU A 197 25.29 57.54 -18.69
CA LEU A 197 24.90 56.39 -19.52
C LEU A 197 25.98 55.89 -20.52
N LEU A 198 27.26 56.18 -20.27
CA LEU A 198 28.37 56.19 -21.23
C LEU A 198 29.59 55.37 -20.79
N THR A 199 29.63 54.76 -19.60
CA THR A 199 30.69 53.80 -19.27
C THR A 199 30.29 52.43 -19.83
N PRO A 200 30.87 51.95 -20.95
CA PRO A 200 30.50 50.65 -21.49
C PRO A 200 30.91 49.60 -20.46
N ILE A 201 30.00 48.67 -20.13
CA ILE A 201 30.34 47.48 -19.36
C ILE A 201 31.40 46.74 -20.19
N ARG A 202 32.67 46.82 -19.79
CA ARG A 202 33.79 46.23 -20.51
C ARG A 202 33.84 44.72 -20.23
N SER A 203 32.90 43.96 -20.80
CA SER A 203 33.08 42.51 -20.91
C SER A 203 33.98 42.23 -22.10
N SER A 204 35.02 41.41 -21.93
CA SER A 204 35.94 41.03 -23.02
C SER A 204 35.30 40.05 -24.01
N SER A 205 34.14 39.46 -23.68
CA SER A 205 33.40 38.48 -24.49
C SER A 205 31.89 38.58 -24.26
N PRO A 206 31.04 38.27 -25.28
CA PRO A 206 29.59 38.13 -25.10
C PRO A 206 29.25 37.04 -24.07
N VAL A 207 28.21 37.26 -23.28
CA VAL A 207 27.68 36.24 -22.35
C VAL A 207 27.01 35.14 -23.17
N PRO A 208 27.46 33.87 -23.09
CA PRO A 208 26.84 32.80 -23.87
C PRO A 208 25.47 32.44 -23.28
N PRO A 209 24.51 31.94 -24.08
CA PRO A 209 23.21 31.45 -23.60
C PRO A 209 23.31 30.33 -22.53
N SER A 210 24.39 29.56 -22.57
CA SER A 210 24.70 28.52 -21.57
C SER A 210 25.23 29.06 -20.24
N ALA A 211 25.47 30.37 -20.11
CA ALA A 211 25.85 30.97 -18.83
C ALA A 211 24.67 30.97 -17.84
N LEU A 212 24.99 30.84 -16.55
CA LEU A 212 24.01 30.93 -15.47
C LEU A 212 23.38 32.33 -15.42
N ALA A 213 22.06 32.36 -15.32
CA ALA A 213 21.26 33.59 -15.26
C ALA A 213 20.53 33.73 -13.92
N LEU A 214 20.04 32.61 -13.37
CA LEU A 214 19.17 32.59 -12.20
C LEU A 214 19.52 31.40 -11.30
N ILE A 215 19.65 31.62 -9.99
CA ILE A 215 19.65 30.53 -9.00
C ILE A 215 18.44 30.72 -8.11
N ILE A 216 17.52 29.76 -8.17
CA ILE A 216 16.32 29.76 -7.33
C ILE A 216 16.33 28.59 -6.36
N PHE A 217 15.83 28.80 -5.15
CA PHE A 217 15.79 27.75 -4.15
C PHE A 217 14.43 27.04 -4.13
N THR A 218 14.45 25.73 -3.88
CA THR A 218 13.22 24.95 -3.68
C THR A 218 12.52 25.36 -2.38
N SER A 219 11.19 25.24 -2.30
CA SER A 219 10.37 25.68 -1.14
C SER A 219 10.60 24.91 0.18
N GLY A 220 11.62 24.05 0.27
CA GLY A 220 12.03 23.40 1.51
C GLY A 220 10.94 22.58 2.22
N THR A 221 9.97 21.99 1.51
CA THR A 221 8.84 21.29 2.14
C THR A 221 9.23 19.96 2.83
N THR A 222 10.44 19.45 2.58
CA THR A 222 10.90 18.12 3.04
C THR A 222 12.39 18.07 3.44
N SER A 223 13.18 19.14 3.23
CA SER A 223 14.61 19.23 3.56
C SER A 223 15.09 20.69 3.45
N ALA A 224 16.36 20.96 3.78
CA ALA A 224 16.98 22.25 3.49
C ALA A 224 16.80 22.64 2.00
N PRO A 225 16.54 23.93 1.67
CA PRO A 225 16.35 24.39 0.30
C PRO A 225 17.53 24.05 -0.62
N LYS A 226 17.25 23.50 -1.81
CA LYS A 226 18.26 23.16 -2.82
C LYS A 226 18.33 24.28 -3.87
N GLY A 227 19.55 24.72 -4.22
CA GLY A 227 19.76 25.74 -5.25
C GLY A 227 19.63 25.14 -6.66
N CYS A 228 18.76 25.70 -7.49
CA CYS A 228 18.51 25.31 -8.88
C CYS A 228 19.17 26.33 -9.83
N PRO A 229 20.36 26.03 -10.38
CA PRO A 229 21.06 26.91 -11.31
C PRO A 229 20.48 26.82 -12.72
N HIS A 230 19.82 27.89 -13.16
CA HIS A 230 19.28 28.05 -14.50
C HIS A 230 20.20 28.87 -15.39
N THR A 231 20.44 28.39 -16.61
CA THR A 231 21.11 29.16 -17.66
C THR A 231 20.13 30.11 -18.35
N HIS A 232 20.63 31.04 -19.16
CA HIS A 232 19.75 31.85 -20.00
C HIS A 232 18.90 30.98 -20.93
N SER A 233 19.48 29.97 -21.57
CA SER A 233 18.76 29.02 -22.42
C SER A 233 17.65 28.27 -21.66
N HIS A 234 17.89 27.86 -20.40
CA HIS A 234 16.87 27.18 -19.59
C HIS A 234 15.64 28.07 -19.39
N ILE A 235 15.85 29.32 -18.96
CA ILE A 235 14.76 30.25 -18.68
C ILE A 235 14.02 30.65 -19.96
N LEU A 236 14.74 30.86 -21.07
CA LEU A 236 14.09 31.19 -22.34
C LEU A 236 13.25 30.04 -22.88
N ALA A 237 13.73 28.80 -22.78
CA ALA A 237 12.96 27.62 -23.13
C ALA A 237 11.68 27.49 -22.28
N GLN A 238 11.77 27.72 -20.98
CA GLN A 238 10.62 27.71 -20.05
C GLN A 238 9.60 28.82 -20.33
N THR A 239 10.04 29.94 -20.90
CA THR A 239 9.20 31.12 -21.17
C THR A 239 8.73 31.19 -22.61
N HIS A 240 8.90 30.11 -23.38
CA HIS A 240 8.37 30.01 -24.74
C HIS A 240 6.85 30.18 -24.77
N GLN A 241 6.36 30.86 -25.80
CA GLN A 241 4.95 31.25 -25.91
C GLN A 241 4.17 30.16 -26.66
N TYR A 242 3.47 29.31 -25.92
CA TYR A 242 2.64 28.23 -26.48
C TYR A 242 1.14 28.58 -26.61
N ASP A 243 0.72 29.75 -26.10
CA ASP A 243 -0.66 30.27 -26.24
C ASP A 243 -0.63 31.76 -26.61
N ALA A 244 0.06 32.11 -27.70
CA ALA A 244 0.24 33.49 -28.11
C ALA A 244 -1.09 34.22 -28.32
N ASN A 245 -1.14 35.47 -27.86
CA ASN A 245 -2.16 36.41 -28.31
C ASN A 245 -1.86 36.76 -29.78
N LEU A 246 -2.83 36.49 -30.67
CA LEU A 246 -2.66 36.73 -32.10
C LEU A 246 -2.95 38.19 -32.49
N ASP A 247 -3.47 38.99 -31.56
CA ASP A 247 -3.65 40.42 -31.73
C ASP A 247 -2.35 41.15 -31.32
N PRO A 248 -1.58 41.70 -32.28
CA PRO A 248 -0.31 42.36 -31.99
C PRO A 248 -0.47 43.71 -31.29
N ASP A 249 -1.68 44.29 -31.27
CA ASP A 249 -1.95 45.60 -30.66
C ASP A 249 -2.46 45.45 -29.20
N PHE A 250 -2.78 44.23 -28.78
CA PHE A 250 -3.29 43.97 -27.44
C PHE A 250 -2.15 43.63 -26.47
N ILE A 251 -1.99 44.45 -25.44
CA ILE A 251 -0.99 44.28 -24.38
C ILE A 251 -1.63 43.53 -23.21
N ASP A 252 -1.14 42.33 -22.92
CA ASP A 252 -1.55 41.61 -21.71
C ASP A 252 -0.92 42.25 -20.47
N ARG A 253 -1.63 42.18 -19.34
CA ARG A 253 -1.23 42.76 -18.06
C ARG A 253 -1.16 41.64 -17.02
N TRP A 254 0.05 41.21 -16.74
CA TRP A 254 0.39 40.07 -15.91
C TRP A 254 0.47 40.48 -14.45
N LEU A 255 -0.53 40.12 -13.65
CA LEU A 255 -0.53 40.36 -12.22
C LEU A 255 0.29 39.29 -11.49
N VAL A 256 1.34 39.73 -10.80
CA VAL A 256 2.27 38.87 -10.07
C VAL A 256 2.18 39.18 -8.57
N HIS A 257 1.29 38.46 -7.89
CA HIS A 257 1.08 38.56 -6.45
C HIS A 257 1.77 37.45 -5.63
N THR A 258 2.32 36.45 -6.31
CA THR A 258 3.09 35.36 -5.72
C THR A 258 4.51 35.85 -5.40
N PRO A 259 5.18 35.31 -4.36
CA PRO A 259 6.52 35.72 -4.00
C PRO A 259 7.51 35.63 -5.15
N SER A 260 8.26 36.69 -5.39
CA SER A 260 9.28 36.80 -6.44
C SER A 260 10.53 35.93 -6.20
N SER A 261 10.64 35.27 -5.04
CA SER A 261 11.62 34.21 -4.77
C SER A 261 11.26 32.84 -5.37
N HIS A 262 10.11 32.73 -6.05
CA HIS A 262 9.60 31.49 -6.62
C HIS A 262 9.54 31.51 -8.15
N ILE A 263 9.91 30.38 -8.77
CA ILE A 263 10.05 30.29 -10.24
C ILE A 263 8.76 30.64 -10.98
N PHE A 264 7.61 30.38 -10.35
CA PHE A 264 6.31 30.68 -10.92
C PHE A 264 6.09 32.19 -11.12
N ALA A 265 6.49 33.01 -10.13
CA ALA A 265 6.44 34.47 -10.21
C ALA A 265 7.47 35.00 -11.21
N VAL A 266 8.70 34.48 -11.14
CA VAL A 266 9.80 34.85 -12.04
C VAL A 266 9.40 34.61 -13.49
N ASN A 267 8.93 33.41 -13.83
CA ASN A 267 8.55 33.08 -15.20
C ASN A 267 7.38 33.92 -15.72
N HIS A 268 6.42 34.32 -14.89
CA HIS A 268 5.36 35.25 -15.32
C HIS A 268 5.92 36.62 -15.68
N MET A 269 6.83 37.18 -14.86
CA MET A 269 7.48 38.46 -15.17
C MET A 269 8.33 38.37 -16.44
N ILE A 270 9.13 37.30 -16.57
CA ILE A 270 10.00 37.11 -17.73
C ILE A 270 9.19 36.90 -19.02
N ARG A 271 8.09 36.14 -18.97
CA ARG A 271 7.17 35.96 -20.09
C ARG A 271 6.53 37.28 -20.50
N ALA A 272 6.05 38.07 -19.54
CA ALA A 272 5.48 39.39 -19.83
C ALA A 272 6.52 40.27 -20.56
N TRP A 273 7.74 40.39 -20.03
CA TRP A 273 8.78 41.22 -20.66
C TRP A 273 9.26 40.69 -22.00
N ARG A 274 9.27 39.38 -22.20
CA ARG A 274 9.55 38.76 -23.49
C ARG A 274 8.53 39.14 -24.56
N LEU A 275 7.26 39.35 -24.17
CA LEU A 275 6.16 39.65 -25.08
C LEU A 275 5.87 41.15 -25.23
N ALA A 276 6.69 42.01 -24.61
CA ALA A 276 6.43 43.44 -24.52
C ALA A 276 5.14 43.79 -23.74
N ASP A 277 4.70 42.89 -22.84
CA ASP A 277 3.53 43.05 -21.96
C ASP A 277 3.87 43.81 -20.67
N ALA A 278 2.85 44.13 -19.86
CA ALA A 278 3.03 44.81 -18.57
C ALA A 278 3.01 43.84 -17.39
N VAL A 279 3.88 44.06 -16.39
CA VAL A 279 3.84 43.38 -15.09
C VAL A 279 3.15 44.26 -14.05
N ILE A 280 2.21 43.70 -13.28
CA ILE A 280 1.57 44.38 -12.14
C ILE A 280 2.00 43.70 -10.84
N LEU A 281 2.62 44.46 -9.94
CA LEU A 281 2.96 44.03 -8.58
C LEU A 281 2.00 44.71 -7.60
N PRO A 282 0.92 44.04 -7.17
CA PRO A 282 -0.13 44.67 -6.39
C PRO A 282 0.29 45.01 -4.95
N ALA A 283 1.22 44.25 -4.37
CA ALA A 283 1.70 44.41 -3.00
C ALA A 283 3.07 43.73 -2.81
N LYS A 284 3.77 44.05 -1.71
CA LYS A 284 5.04 43.39 -1.31
C LYS A 284 4.96 41.87 -1.21
N SER A 285 3.80 41.37 -0.80
CA SER A 285 3.47 39.97 -0.61
C SER A 285 1.99 39.77 -0.91
N PHE A 286 1.54 38.51 -1.03
CA PHE A 286 0.13 38.23 -1.32
C PHE A 286 -0.81 38.95 -0.34
N SER A 287 -1.74 39.70 -0.91
CA SER A 287 -2.82 40.39 -0.22
C SER A 287 -4.05 40.30 -1.12
N VAL A 288 -5.15 39.81 -0.56
CA VAL A 288 -6.41 39.62 -1.30
C VAL A 288 -6.92 40.96 -1.81
N GLN A 289 -7.03 41.96 -0.93
CA GLN A 289 -7.49 43.29 -1.33
C GLN A 289 -6.58 43.94 -2.37
N ALA A 290 -5.27 43.88 -2.19
CA ALA A 290 -4.35 44.47 -3.14
C ALA A 290 -4.39 43.76 -4.51
N THR A 291 -4.58 42.44 -4.51
CA THR A 291 -4.77 41.67 -5.74
C THR A 291 -6.03 42.12 -6.47
N LEU A 292 -7.17 42.23 -5.77
CA LEU A 292 -8.42 42.73 -6.36
C LEU A 292 -8.27 44.16 -6.88
N ASP A 293 -7.61 45.03 -6.12
CA ASP A 293 -7.28 46.39 -6.54
C ASP A 293 -6.44 46.39 -7.82
N GLY A 294 -5.42 45.54 -7.92
CA GLY A 294 -4.61 45.40 -9.12
C GLY A 294 -5.41 44.87 -10.31
N LEU A 295 -6.26 43.86 -10.11
CA LEU A 295 -7.10 43.33 -11.18
C LEU A 295 -8.08 44.38 -11.71
N VAL A 296 -8.68 45.19 -10.84
CA VAL A 296 -9.69 46.19 -11.21
C VAL A 296 -9.04 47.47 -11.75
N LYS A 297 -8.13 48.08 -10.98
CA LYS A 297 -7.54 49.39 -11.31
C LYS A 297 -6.57 49.28 -12.49
N GLU A 298 -5.75 48.24 -12.51
CA GLU A 298 -4.77 48.00 -13.57
C GLU A 298 -5.26 47.05 -14.66
N LYS A 299 -6.55 46.66 -14.62
CA LYS A 299 -7.18 45.80 -15.63
C LYS A 299 -6.36 44.54 -15.93
N GLY A 300 -5.90 43.85 -14.88
CA GLY A 300 -5.08 42.64 -15.00
C GLY A 300 -5.78 41.59 -15.88
N THR A 301 -5.09 41.11 -16.91
CA THR A 301 -5.62 40.14 -17.88
C THR A 301 -5.14 38.73 -17.62
N ILE A 302 -3.95 38.58 -17.04
CA ILE A 302 -3.36 37.27 -16.71
C ILE A 302 -2.94 37.29 -15.25
N MET A 303 -3.29 36.25 -14.51
CA MET A 303 -2.73 36.01 -13.19
C MET A 303 -2.50 34.52 -13.00
N SER A 304 -1.36 34.16 -12.42
CA SER A 304 -1.19 32.81 -11.89
C SER A 304 -1.93 32.67 -10.58
N ALA A 305 -2.48 31.49 -10.31
CA ALA A 305 -3.08 31.21 -9.02
C ALA A 305 -2.81 29.79 -8.56
N VAL A 306 -2.98 29.59 -7.25
CA VAL A 306 -3.24 28.27 -6.67
C VAL A 306 -4.70 28.25 -6.17
N PRO A 307 -5.36 27.08 -6.05
CA PRO A 307 -6.75 26.97 -5.59
C PRO A 307 -7.12 27.80 -4.36
N THR A 308 -6.24 27.87 -3.37
CA THR A 308 -6.46 28.64 -2.13
C THR A 308 -6.56 30.14 -2.39
N LEU A 309 -5.79 30.68 -3.34
CA LEU A 309 -5.84 32.11 -3.70
C LEU A 309 -7.17 32.45 -4.41
N ILE A 310 -7.66 31.57 -5.29
CA ILE A 310 -8.93 31.78 -6.01
C ILE A 310 -10.09 31.89 -5.01
N LYS A 311 -10.14 30.95 -4.05
CA LYS A 311 -11.16 30.95 -2.99
C LYS A 311 -11.05 32.17 -2.09
N ALA A 312 -9.82 32.60 -1.75
CA ALA A 312 -9.59 33.79 -0.94
C ALA A 312 -10.08 35.08 -1.64
N LEU A 313 -9.88 35.20 -2.96
CA LEU A 313 -10.37 36.33 -3.75
C LEU A 313 -11.90 36.38 -3.79
N LEU A 314 -12.55 35.25 -4.08
CA LEU A 314 -14.01 35.17 -4.16
C LEU A 314 -14.70 35.33 -2.81
N GLY A 315 -14.08 34.88 -1.72
CA GLY A 315 -14.60 35.01 -0.37
C GLY A 315 -14.38 36.38 0.27
N HIS A 316 -13.70 37.32 -0.41
CA HIS A 316 -13.39 38.62 0.17
C HIS A 316 -14.65 39.50 0.27
N PRO A 317 -14.92 40.17 1.41
CA PRO A 317 -16.12 41.03 1.56
C PRO A 317 -16.21 42.17 0.54
N GLN A 318 -15.06 42.60 0.01
CA GLN A 318 -14.95 43.64 -1.01
C GLN A 318 -14.70 43.07 -2.42
N PHE A 319 -15.08 41.81 -2.67
CA PHE A 319 -15.02 41.24 -4.01
C PHE A 319 -15.84 42.12 -4.97
N PRO A 320 -15.24 42.68 -6.04
CA PRO A 320 -15.88 43.71 -6.85
C PRO A 320 -17.01 43.20 -7.74
N GLY A 321 -17.15 41.88 -7.89
CA GLY A 321 -17.99 41.26 -8.92
C GLY A 321 -17.17 40.89 -10.16
N ARG A 322 -17.54 39.80 -10.82
CA ARG A 322 -16.76 39.22 -11.93
C ARG A 322 -16.71 40.12 -13.17
N GLU A 323 -17.75 40.92 -13.39
CA GLU A 323 -17.90 41.86 -14.50
C GLU A 323 -16.88 43.02 -14.46
N HIS A 324 -16.32 43.28 -13.28
CA HIS A 324 -15.28 44.28 -13.06
C HIS A 324 -13.86 43.74 -13.30
N LEU A 325 -13.72 42.42 -13.51
CA LEU A 325 -12.45 41.77 -13.81
C LEU A 325 -12.31 41.59 -15.34
N LYS A 326 -11.09 41.64 -15.86
CA LYS A 326 -10.76 41.50 -17.29
C LYS A 326 -9.83 40.31 -17.56
N LEU A 327 -9.95 39.29 -16.72
CA LEU A 327 -9.13 38.09 -16.78
C LEU A 327 -9.40 37.31 -18.07
N ARG A 328 -8.35 37.09 -18.85
CA ARG A 328 -8.36 36.22 -20.03
C ARG A 328 -7.85 34.83 -19.69
N LEU A 329 -6.78 34.75 -18.90
CA LEU A 329 -6.14 33.49 -18.58
C LEU A 329 -5.75 33.42 -17.10
N VAL A 330 -6.15 32.33 -16.46
CA VAL A 330 -5.67 31.96 -15.13
C VAL A 330 -4.95 30.61 -15.21
N PRO A 331 -3.61 30.58 -15.32
CA PRO A 331 -2.84 29.37 -15.16
C PRO A 331 -2.87 28.94 -13.68
N ILE A 332 -3.33 27.71 -13.43
CA ILE A 332 -3.43 27.14 -12.09
C ILE A 332 -2.45 25.99 -11.97
N GLY A 333 -1.60 26.01 -10.94
CA GLY A 333 -0.58 24.98 -10.78
C GLY A 333 -0.03 24.89 -9.37
N GLY A 334 1.00 24.06 -9.20
CA GLY A 334 1.72 23.91 -7.93
C GLY A 334 1.00 23.08 -6.86
N THR A 335 -0.22 22.61 -7.13
CA THR A 335 -0.98 21.61 -6.35
C THR A 335 -1.97 20.90 -7.29
N VAL A 336 -2.69 19.92 -6.77
CA VAL A 336 -3.77 19.23 -7.47
C VAL A 336 -4.90 20.21 -7.77
N ILE A 337 -5.40 20.21 -9.02
CA ILE A 337 -6.44 21.12 -9.50
C ILE A 337 -7.75 20.34 -9.68
N MET A 338 -8.81 20.81 -9.03
CA MET A 338 -10.13 20.19 -9.08
C MET A 338 -11.02 20.85 -10.15
N PRO A 339 -12.09 20.16 -10.62
CA PRO A 339 -13.07 20.76 -11.54
C PRO A 339 -13.64 22.08 -11.00
N GLU A 340 -13.88 22.13 -9.69
CA GLU A 340 -14.38 23.32 -9.00
C GLU A 340 -13.42 24.51 -9.10
N ASP A 341 -12.11 24.31 -9.11
CA ASP A 341 -11.14 25.41 -9.20
C ASP A 341 -11.20 26.08 -10.59
N ILE A 342 -11.35 25.28 -11.66
CA ILE A 342 -11.57 25.79 -13.02
C ILE A 342 -12.90 26.54 -13.10
N ARG A 343 -13.96 25.98 -12.50
CA ARG A 343 -15.27 26.62 -12.45
C ARG A 343 -15.22 27.96 -11.71
N LEU A 344 -14.58 28.03 -10.55
CA LEU A 344 -14.42 29.26 -9.77
C LEU A 344 -13.63 30.34 -10.54
N CYS A 345 -12.63 29.96 -11.33
CA CYS A 345 -11.94 30.91 -12.21
C CYS A 345 -12.87 31.45 -13.30
N LYS A 346 -13.54 30.56 -14.04
CA LYS A 346 -14.35 30.97 -15.21
C LYS A 346 -15.65 31.68 -14.79
N GLU A 347 -16.41 31.06 -13.90
CA GLU A 347 -17.72 31.57 -13.50
C GLU A 347 -17.63 32.60 -12.38
N GLY A 348 -16.75 32.38 -11.40
CA GLY A 348 -16.58 33.22 -10.22
C GLY A 348 -15.74 34.46 -10.50
N LEU A 349 -14.53 34.30 -11.04
CA LEU A 349 -13.64 35.42 -11.38
C LEU A 349 -13.89 35.99 -12.78
N GLY A 350 -14.72 35.33 -13.61
CA GLY A 350 -15.03 35.79 -14.96
C GLY A 350 -13.88 35.60 -15.96
N ALA A 351 -12.94 34.69 -15.69
CA ALA A 351 -11.83 34.42 -16.59
C ALA A 351 -12.32 33.76 -17.90
N GLU A 352 -11.81 34.20 -19.06
CA GLU A 352 -12.12 33.55 -20.34
C GLU A 352 -11.68 32.07 -20.32
N ASP A 353 -10.43 31.82 -19.91
CA ASP A 353 -9.84 30.50 -19.78
C ASP A 353 -9.12 30.31 -18.43
N ALA A 354 -9.11 29.06 -17.96
CA ALA A 354 -8.29 28.61 -16.86
C ALA A 354 -7.66 27.27 -17.24
N VAL A 355 -6.34 27.14 -17.06
CA VAL A 355 -5.58 25.97 -17.53
C VAL A 355 -4.75 25.38 -16.41
N GLN A 356 -4.68 24.05 -16.37
CA GLN A 356 -3.82 23.32 -15.43
C GLN A 356 -2.39 23.34 -15.95
N ALA A 357 -1.44 23.64 -15.07
CA ALA A 357 -0.01 23.65 -15.37
C ALA A 357 0.78 22.84 -14.33
N PHE A 358 1.72 22.04 -14.83
CA PHE A 358 2.67 21.27 -14.04
C PHE A 358 4.11 21.72 -14.33
N GLY A 359 4.90 21.82 -13.26
CA GLY A 359 6.29 22.25 -13.30
C GLY A 359 6.90 22.35 -11.91
N MET A 360 8.23 22.44 -11.85
CA MET A 360 9.02 22.50 -10.62
C MET A 360 10.18 23.49 -10.71
N SER A 361 10.89 23.76 -9.61
CA SER A 361 11.99 24.74 -9.62
C SER A 361 13.13 24.35 -10.55
N GLU A 362 13.28 23.06 -10.84
CA GLU A 362 14.28 22.44 -11.70
C GLU A 362 13.92 22.55 -13.20
N GLY A 363 12.66 22.87 -13.50
CA GLY A 363 12.12 23.11 -14.84
C GLY A 363 10.62 23.39 -14.76
N ALA A 364 10.18 24.60 -15.12
CA ALA A 364 8.76 24.98 -15.08
C ALA A 364 8.43 26.10 -16.08
N PRO A 365 7.21 26.13 -16.66
CA PRO A 365 6.28 25.00 -16.78
C PRO A 365 6.87 23.93 -17.71
N THR A 366 6.48 22.67 -17.50
CA THR A 366 6.93 21.54 -18.34
C THR A 366 5.76 20.90 -19.09
N ILE A 367 4.62 20.77 -18.43
CA ILE A 367 3.41 20.15 -18.97
C ILE A 367 2.25 21.10 -18.69
N SER A 368 1.45 21.41 -19.70
CA SER A 368 0.29 22.28 -19.57
C SER A 368 -0.70 21.98 -20.68
N TRP A 369 -1.93 22.46 -20.50
CA TRP A 369 -2.87 22.58 -21.61
C TRP A 369 -2.56 23.80 -22.46
N SER A 370 -2.77 23.67 -23.78
CA SER A 370 -3.06 24.82 -24.64
C SER A 370 -4.53 25.18 -24.52
N ARG A 371 -4.85 26.49 -24.49
CA ARG A 371 -6.24 26.98 -24.44
C ARG A 371 -7.10 26.46 -25.59
N GLN A 372 -6.48 26.18 -26.74
CA GLN A 372 -7.18 25.74 -27.93
C GLN A 372 -7.32 24.22 -28.05
N ASP A 373 -6.71 23.43 -27.16
CA ASP A 373 -6.72 21.98 -27.25
C ASP A 373 -8.15 21.43 -27.21
N PRO A 374 -8.57 20.61 -28.20
CA PRO A 374 -9.91 20.06 -28.27
C PRO A 374 -10.33 19.26 -27.03
N LEU A 375 -9.40 18.50 -26.42
CA LEU A 375 -9.70 17.66 -25.26
C LEU A 375 -10.06 18.48 -24.02
N LEU A 376 -9.52 19.69 -23.91
CA LEU A 376 -9.87 20.64 -22.84
C LEU A 376 -11.28 21.23 -23.05
N LYS A 377 -11.66 21.47 -24.32
CA LYS A 377 -12.95 22.09 -24.67
C LYS A 377 -14.15 21.16 -24.52
N VAL A 378 -13.99 19.86 -24.78
CA VAL A 378 -15.08 18.87 -24.71
C VAL A 378 -15.70 18.76 -23.30
N ASN A 379 -14.92 19.07 -22.25
CA ASN A 379 -15.33 18.92 -20.85
C ASN A 379 -15.54 20.26 -20.12
N GLY A 380 -15.90 21.33 -20.85
CA GLY A 380 -16.17 22.64 -20.23
C GLY A 380 -14.93 23.38 -19.70
N GLY A 381 -13.72 22.94 -20.07
CA GLY A 381 -12.45 23.56 -19.69
C GLY A 381 -11.66 22.80 -18.62
N TYR A 382 -12.12 21.61 -18.18
CA TYR A 382 -11.40 20.78 -17.20
C TYR A 382 -11.00 19.42 -17.78
N HIS A 383 -9.81 18.93 -17.41
CA HIS A 383 -9.40 17.55 -17.65
C HIS A 383 -8.75 16.96 -16.38
N LYS A 384 -8.80 15.63 -16.23
CA LYS A 384 -8.13 14.93 -15.11
C LYS A 384 -6.59 14.98 -15.20
N GLY A 385 -6.08 15.17 -16.41
CA GLY A 385 -4.65 15.28 -16.72
C GLY A 385 -4.17 16.72 -16.70
N VAL A 386 -2.87 16.91 -16.46
CA VAL A 386 -2.23 18.24 -16.39
C VAL A 386 -1.85 18.81 -17.77
N GLY A 387 -2.08 18.06 -18.84
CA GLY A 387 -1.88 18.49 -20.22
C GLY A 387 -0.83 17.66 -20.96
N LYS A 388 -0.24 18.25 -21.99
CA LYS A 388 0.77 17.64 -22.88
C LYS A 388 2.12 18.31 -22.69
N ALA A 389 3.19 17.67 -23.16
CA ALA A 389 4.52 18.27 -23.17
C ALA A 389 4.50 19.62 -23.92
N LEU A 390 5.01 20.67 -23.27
CA LEU A 390 5.13 21.99 -23.88
C LEU A 390 6.22 22.00 -24.97
N PRO A 391 6.23 22.99 -25.89
CA PRO A 391 7.33 23.17 -26.83
C PRO A 391 8.69 23.17 -26.14
N GLY A 392 9.64 22.43 -26.68
CA GLY A 392 10.98 22.20 -26.14
C GLY A 392 11.02 21.21 -24.97
N VAL A 393 9.89 20.69 -24.49
CA VAL A 393 9.85 19.75 -23.37
C VAL A 393 9.74 18.33 -23.87
N ARG A 394 10.40 17.42 -23.16
CA ARG A 394 10.29 15.97 -23.35
C ARG A 394 9.72 15.38 -22.07
N VAL A 395 8.83 14.41 -22.19
CA VAL A 395 8.27 13.71 -21.04
C VAL A 395 8.18 12.22 -21.34
N ARG A 396 8.53 11.42 -20.33
CA ARG A 396 8.28 9.98 -20.34
C ARG A 396 7.86 9.47 -18.99
N ILE A 397 7.13 8.36 -18.99
CA ILE A 397 6.74 7.64 -17.78
C ILE A 397 7.60 6.38 -17.73
N CYS A 398 8.47 6.29 -16.74
CA CYS A 398 9.39 5.17 -16.55
C CYS A 398 8.92 4.25 -15.43
N LYS A 399 9.28 2.97 -15.46
CA LYS A 399 9.07 2.08 -14.31
C LYS A 399 9.86 2.63 -13.12
N ALA A 400 9.23 2.67 -11.94
CA ALA A 400 9.78 3.29 -10.74
C ALA A 400 11.21 2.83 -10.44
N GLY A 401 12.13 3.76 -10.19
CA GLY A 401 13.53 3.44 -9.91
C GLY A 401 14.33 2.92 -11.11
N SER A 402 13.78 3.01 -12.32
CA SER A 402 14.42 2.59 -13.56
C SER A 402 14.31 3.67 -14.65
N ARG A 403 14.97 3.46 -15.79
CA ARG A 403 14.86 4.32 -16.98
C ARG A 403 14.03 3.68 -18.10
N GLU A 404 13.43 2.53 -17.83
CA GLU A 404 12.60 1.79 -18.80
C GLU A 404 11.24 2.47 -18.94
N VAL A 405 10.87 2.87 -20.16
CA VAL A 405 9.60 3.54 -20.44
C VAL A 405 8.47 2.52 -20.45
N VAL A 406 7.41 2.75 -19.66
CA VAL A 406 6.25 1.86 -19.60
C VAL A 406 5.29 2.13 -20.76
N PRO A 407 4.49 1.13 -21.20
CA PRO A 407 3.39 1.35 -22.15
C PRO A 407 2.41 2.45 -21.73
N ARG A 408 1.76 3.11 -22.69
CA ARG A 408 0.68 4.08 -22.41
C ARG A 408 -0.44 3.43 -21.61
N GLY A 409 -0.94 4.12 -20.60
CA GLY A 409 -1.94 3.63 -19.65
C GLY A 409 -1.36 3.00 -18.37
N GLU A 410 -0.06 2.69 -18.34
CA GLU A 410 0.60 2.19 -17.13
C GLU A 410 1.12 3.34 -16.25
N THR A 411 1.13 3.11 -14.94
CA THR A 411 1.63 4.08 -13.96
C THR A 411 3.13 3.89 -13.76
N GLY A 412 3.86 5.00 -13.74
CA GLY A 412 5.29 5.01 -13.44
C GLY A 412 5.78 6.38 -12.96
N GLU A 413 7.08 6.57 -12.94
CA GLU A 413 7.76 7.80 -12.55
C GLU A 413 7.88 8.77 -13.74
N VAL A 414 7.47 10.01 -13.52
CA VAL A 414 7.52 11.06 -14.54
C VAL A 414 8.96 11.54 -14.66
N HIS A 415 9.56 11.36 -15.84
CA HIS A 415 10.85 11.95 -16.20
C HIS A 415 10.60 13.08 -17.19
N VAL A 416 11.17 14.26 -16.93
CA VAL A 416 11.06 15.44 -17.81
C VAL A 416 12.43 15.80 -18.35
N GLY A 417 12.50 16.19 -19.61
CA GLY A 417 13.73 16.55 -20.29
C GLY A 417 13.54 17.74 -21.23
N GLY A 418 14.63 18.12 -21.90
CA GLY A 418 14.68 19.24 -22.83
C GLY A 418 15.42 20.47 -22.30
N PRO A 419 15.67 21.48 -23.16
CA PRO A 419 16.46 22.68 -22.84
C PRO A 419 15.96 23.48 -21.64
N GLY A 420 14.70 23.34 -21.22
CA GLY A 420 14.16 24.04 -20.04
C GLY A 420 14.56 23.42 -18.69
N VAL A 421 15.23 22.26 -18.66
CA VAL A 421 15.54 21.51 -17.43
C VAL A 421 17.00 21.78 -17.01
N ILE A 422 17.22 22.06 -15.72
CA ILE A 422 18.58 22.22 -15.18
C ILE A 422 19.38 20.92 -15.27
N SER A 423 20.71 21.02 -15.30
CA SER A 423 21.59 19.85 -15.36
C SER A 423 21.99 19.28 -13.99
N GLY A 424 21.63 19.96 -12.90
CA GLY A 424 22.01 19.57 -11.54
C GLY A 424 21.76 20.68 -10.53
N TYR A 425 21.71 20.34 -9.25
CA TYR A 425 21.65 21.33 -8.16
C TYR A 425 23.03 21.94 -7.87
N LEU A 426 23.02 23.07 -7.17
CA LEU A 426 24.24 23.71 -6.68
C LEU A 426 24.94 22.80 -5.64
N GLY A 427 26.21 22.42 -5.88
CA GLY A 427 27.04 21.66 -4.93
C GLY A 427 27.53 20.26 -5.35
N GLY A 428 27.14 19.72 -6.51
CA GLY A 428 27.74 18.47 -7.05
C GLY A 428 26.79 17.58 -7.87
N GLU A 429 27.36 16.57 -8.53
CA GLU A 429 26.65 15.64 -9.43
C GLU A 429 25.64 14.75 -8.68
N GLN A 430 24.42 14.65 -9.21
CA GLN A 430 23.36 13.76 -8.72
C GLN A 430 22.86 12.90 -9.88
N ARG A 431 23.70 11.95 -10.32
CA ARG A 431 23.47 11.11 -11.52
C ARG A 431 22.20 10.26 -11.47
N GLU A 432 21.66 10.05 -10.28
CA GLU A 432 20.39 9.35 -10.06
C GLU A 432 19.18 10.26 -10.31
N VAL A 433 19.31 11.57 -10.09
CA VAL A 433 18.23 12.56 -10.27
C VAL A 433 18.30 13.21 -11.65
N PHE A 434 19.51 13.46 -12.15
CA PHE A 434 19.77 13.99 -13.48
C PHE A 434 20.59 13.00 -14.28
N TYR A 435 20.14 12.64 -15.47
CA TYR A 435 20.86 11.71 -16.33
C TYR A 435 20.71 12.09 -17.80
N GLU A 436 21.59 11.55 -18.62
CA GLU A 436 21.59 11.73 -20.08
C GLU A 436 21.48 10.37 -20.76
N ASP A 437 20.76 10.32 -21.87
CA ASP A 437 20.70 9.17 -22.79
C ASP A 437 20.79 9.62 -24.25
N GLY A 438 20.59 8.69 -25.20
CA GLY A 438 20.67 9.00 -26.64
C GLY A 438 19.65 10.02 -27.14
N VAL A 439 18.66 10.39 -26.33
CA VAL A 439 17.67 11.41 -26.64
C VAL A 439 18.09 12.76 -26.04
N GLY A 440 18.57 12.78 -24.79
CA GLY A 440 19.19 13.96 -24.17
C GLY A 440 19.15 13.94 -22.65
N ASN A 441 19.11 15.13 -22.04
CA ASN A 441 19.07 15.29 -20.59
C ASN A 441 17.68 15.10 -20.00
N TRP A 442 17.63 14.45 -18.84
CA TRP A 442 16.41 14.10 -18.12
C TRP A 442 16.56 14.39 -16.63
N LEU A 443 15.46 14.82 -16.03
CA LEU A 443 15.22 14.97 -14.60
C LEU A 443 14.20 13.92 -14.16
N VAL A 444 14.58 13.13 -13.17
CA VAL A 444 13.69 12.27 -12.39
C VAL A 444 12.92 13.14 -11.40
N THR A 445 11.61 13.27 -11.57
CA THR A 445 10.81 14.23 -10.79
C THR A 445 10.41 13.73 -9.41
N GLY A 446 10.40 12.40 -9.19
CA GLY A 446 9.78 11.76 -8.02
C GLY A 446 8.25 11.79 -8.03
N ASP A 447 7.62 12.27 -9.11
CA ASP A 447 6.17 12.31 -9.29
C ASP A 447 5.68 11.03 -10.00
N GLN A 448 4.56 10.48 -9.53
CA GLN A 448 3.88 9.36 -10.17
C GLN A 448 2.96 9.89 -11.26
N GLY A 449 3.03 9.30 -12.45
CA GLY A 449 2.19 9.69 -13.58
C GLY A 449 1.76 8.52 -14.46
N VAL A 450 0.75 8.79 -15.27
CA VAL A 450 0.28 7.92 -16.35
C VAL A 450 0.08 8.77 -17.60
N MET A 451 0.52 8.27 -18.75
CA MET A 451 0.28 8.90 -20.06
C MET A 451 -0.81 8.14 -20.79
N ASP A 452 -1.82 8.84 -21.29
CA ASP A 452 -2.90 8.21 -22.06
C ASP A 452 -2.58 8.11 -23.57
N GLY A 453 -3.52 7.54 -24.33
CA GLY A 453 -3.40 7.34 -25.78
C GLY A 453 -3.18 8.64 -26.57
N ASP A 454 -3.61 9.79 -26.04
CA ASP A 454 -3.47 11.11 -26.67
C ASP A 454 -2.21 11.86 -26.23
N GLY A 455 -1.36 11.22 -25.42
CA GLY A 455 -0.14 11.83 -24.87
C GLY A 455 -0.40 12.80 -23.72
N VAL A 456 -1.61 12.78 -23.15
CA VAL A 456 -1.94 13.60 -21.98
C VAL A 456 -1.38 12.93 -20.74
N VAL A 457 -0.66 13.70 -19.94
CA VAL A 457 -0.07 13.22 -18.68
C VAL A 457 -1.01 13.51 -17.53
N CYS A 458 -1.29 12.49 -16.72
CA CYS A 458 -2.01 12.63 -15.46
C CYS A 458 -1.03 12.40 -14.31
N ILE A 459 -0.89 13.39 -13.41
CA ILE A 459 -0.13 13.22 -12.17
C ILE A 459 -1.03 12.53 -11.15
N VAL A 460 -0.62 11.35 -10.69
CA VAL A 460 -1.42 10.51 -9.80
C VAL A 460 -0.90 10.46 -8.37
N GLY A 461 0.27 11.03 -8.07
CA GLY A 461 0.87 11.10 -6.73
C GLY A 461 2.33 11.57 -6.74
N ARG A 462 3.00 11.55 -5.58
CA ARG A 462 4.46 11.66 -5.47
C ARG A 462 4.99 10.49 -4.67
N TYR A 463 6.08 9.84 -5.10
CA TYR A 463 6.63 8.67 -4.40
C TYR A 463 7.00 8.95 -2.94
N LYS A 464 7.42 10.17 -2.59
CA LYS A 464 7.74 10.57 -1.20
C LYS A 464 6.52 10.85 -0.31
N ASP A 465 5.38 11.20 -0.93
CA ASP A 465 4.13 11.49 -0.23
C ASP A 465 3.24 10.24 -0.20
N VAL A 466 3.67 9.16 -0.87
CA VAL A 466 3.04 7.86 -0.79
C VAL A 466 2.94 7.47 0.67
N ILE A 467 1.70 7.21 1.07
CA ILE A 467 1.40 6.64 2.37
C ILE A 467 1.55 5.14 2.19
N ILE A 468 2.57 4.58 2.82
CA ILE A 468 2.83 3.15 2.74
C ILE A 468 2.00 2.49 3.84
N ARG A 469 0.80 2.04 3.48
CA ARG A 469 -0.12 1.36 4.39
C ARG A 469 -0.05 -0.13 4.14
N GLY A 470 0.47 -0.90 5.08
CA GLY A 470 0.58 -2.35 4.95
C GLY A 470 1.40 -2.80 3.74
N GLY A 471 2.44 -2.04 3.38
CA GLY A 471 3.32 -2.33 2.23
C GLY A 471 2.79 -1.83 0.87
N GLU A 472 1.57 -1.32 0.82
CA GLU A 472 0.97 -0.79 -0.40
C GLU A 472 1.09 0.73 -0.49
N ASN A 473 1.36 1.21 -1.69
CA ASN A 473 1.62 2.61 -1.97
C ASN A 473 0.31 3.37 -2.21
N ILE A 474 -0.20 4.08 -1.19
CA ILE A 474 -1.38 4.93 -1.31
C ILE A 474 -0.97 6.32 -1.74
N SER A 475 -1.54 6.80 -2.84
CA SER A 475 -1.46 8.22 -3.19
C SER A 475 -2.48 9.04 -2.38
N PRO A 476 -2.04 9.98 -1.51
CA PRO A 476 -2.95 10.86 -0.78
C PRO A 476 -3.77 11.75 -1.71
N VAL A 477 -3.24 12.06 -2.90
CA VAL A 477 -3.89 12.94 -3.89
C VAL A 477 -5.23 12.37 -4.34
N LYS A 478 -5.33 11.05 -4.54
CA LYS A 478 -6.60 10.41 -4.89
C LYS A 478 -7.68 10.68 -3.84
N MET A 479 -7.29 10.67 -2.56
CA MET A 479 -8.17 10.91 -1.43
C MET A 479 -8.56 12.37 -1.32
N GLU A 480 -7.61 13.28 -1.54
CA GLU A 480 -7.87 14.73 -1.56
C GLU A 480 -8.84 15.13 -2.67
N ILE A 481 -8.71 14.52 -3.86
CA ILE A 481 -9.67 14.70 -4.96
C ILE A 481 -11.08 14.25 -4.53
N ALA A 482 -11.20 13.05 -3.99
CA ALA A 482 -12.50 12.51 -3.59
C ALA A 482 -13.16 13.33 -2.47
N ILE A 483 -12.40 13.74 -1.44
CA ILE A 483 -12.93 14.61 -0.39
C ILE A 483 -13.30 15.98 -0.97
N GLY A 484 -12.56 16.48 -1.95
CA GLY A 484 -12.84 17.73 -2.65
C GLY A 484 -14.22 17.77 -3.33
N GLU A 485 -14.78 16.62 -3.73
CA GLU A 485 -16.15 16.51 -4.26
C GLU A 485 -17.22 16.89 -3.23
N LEU A 486 -16.90 16.84 -1.92
CA LEU A 486 -17.79 17.31 -0.85
C LEU A 486 -17.76 18.85 -0.70
N GLY A 487 -17.00 19.56 -1.53
CA GLY A 487 -16.90 21.01 -1.50
C GLY A 487 -16.00 21.56 -0.38
N ILE A 488 -15.27 20.71 0.34
CA ILE A 488 -14.33 21.11 1.40
C ILE A 488 -12.87 20.93 0.99
N LEU A 489 -11.98 21.75 1.55
CA LEU A 489 -10.54 21.60 1.36
C LEU A 489 -9.99 20.57 2.35
N ALA A 490 -9.28 19.57 1.83
CA ALA A 490 -8.65 18.52 2.62
C ALA A 490 -7.19 18.32 2.23
N GLN A 491 -6.39 17.89 3.20
CA GLN A 491 -5.04 17.39 2.99
C GLN A 491 -4.89 16.05 3.66
N VAL A 492 -4.42 15.06 2.92
CA VAL A 492 -4.18 13.72 3.45
C VAL A 492 -2.68 13.54 3.67
N VAL A 493 -2.34 13.21 4.91
CA VAL A 493 -0.97 12.97 5.36
C VAL A 493 -0.84 11.56 5.92
N ALA A 494 0.36 10.99 5.79
CA ALA A 494 0.73 9.78 6.52
C ALA A 494 0.72 10.10 8.03
N ALA A 495 -0.02 9.34 8.81
CA ALA A 495 0.18 9.25 10.25
C ALA A 495 0.83 7.90 10.57
N PRO A 496 1.81 7.86 11.48
CA PRO A 496 2.34 6.58 11.95
C PRO A 496 1.20 5.75 12.54
N ASP A 497 1.20 4.47 12.19
CA ASP A 497 0.23 3.50 12.65
C ASP A 497 0.95 2.23 13.05
N GLU A 498 0.71 1.77 14.27
CA GLU A 498 1.41 0.62 14.86
C GLU A 498 1.17 -0.69 14.09
N VAL A 499 0.14 -0.74 13.24
CA VAL A 499 -0.26 -1.92 12.49
C VAL A 499 0.06 -1.76 11.00
N ALA A 500 -0.35 -0.66 10.39
CA ALA A 500 -0.23 -0.44 8.97
C ALA A 500 1.09 0.26 8.56
N GLY A 501 1.96 0.59 9.51
CA GLY A 501 3.14 1.43 9.29
C GLY A 501 2.73 2.89 9.17
N GLN A 502 1.95 3.20 8.14
CA GLN A 502 1.28 4.50 8.00
C GLN A 502 -0.20 4.30 7.67
N VAL A 503 -1.06 5.18 8.20
CA VAL A 503 -2.45 5.32 7.76
C VAL A 503 -2.69 6.71 7.19
N PRO A 504 -3.57 6.85 6.19
CA PRO A 504 -3.94 8.16 5.70
C PRO A 504 -4.83 8.86 6.72
N VAL A 505 -4.45 10.07 7.11
CA VAL A 505 -5.25 10.94 7.97
C VAL A 505 -5.61 12.20 7.18
N ALA A 506 -6.89 12.55 7.17
CA ALA A 506 -7.36 13.77 6.52
C ALA A 506 -7.38 14.92 7.52
N VAL A 507 -6.69 16.00 7.17
CA VAL A 507 -6.82 17.29 7.83
C VAL A 507 -7.76 18.15 6.99
N VAL A 508 -8.85 18.62 7.58
CA VAL A 508 -9.92 19.32 6.86
C VAL A 508 -10.29 20.65 7.51
N LYS A 509 -10.80 21.57 6.69
CA LYS A 509 -11.61 22.69 7.18
C LYS A 509 -13.06 22.41 6.82
N LEU A 510 -13.86 22.00 7.80
CA LEU A 510 -15.27 21.70 7.59
C LEU A 510 -16.03 22.99 7.24
N ALA A 511 -16.94 22.89 6.28
CA ALA A 511 -17.82 23.97 5.83
C ALA A 511 -19.11 23.37 5.27
N GLY A 512 -20.18 24.19 5.18
CA GLY A 512 -21.42 23.78 4.49
C GLY A 512 -22.21 22.65 5.15
N GLY A 513 -22.00 22.37 6.44
CA GLY A 513 -22.69 21.28 7.16
C GLY A 513 -22.07 19.89 6.95
N VAL A 514 -20.93 19.79 6.26
CA VAL A 514 -20.21 18.53 6.07
C VAL A 514 -19.60 18.05 7.39
N GLU A 515 -19.88 16.81 7.76
CA GLU A 515 -19.38 16.15 8.96
C GLU A 515 -18.18 15.23 8.67
N LYS A 516 -17.35 14.95 9.68
CA LYS A 516 -16.19 14.04 9.57
C LYS A 516 -16.56 12.67 9.01
N LYS A 517 -17.73 12.15 9.36
CA LYS A 517 -18.23 10.84 8.89
C LYS A 517 -18.40 10.80 7.37
N GLU A 518 -18.77 11.93 6.75
CA GLU A 518 -18.93 12.06 5.30
C GLU A 518 -17.57 12.08 4.61
N VAL A 519 -16.58 12.76 5.19
CA VAL A 519 -15.18 12.73 4.72
C VAL A 519 -14.63 11.31 4.75
N MET A 520 -14.83 10.59 5.85
CA MET A 520 -14.42 9.19 5.97
C MET A 520 -15.18 8.28 4.99
N ALA A 521 -16.50 8.46 4.85
CA ALA A 521 -17.30 7.71 3.89
C ALA A 521 -16.80 7.93 2.44
N LYS A 522 -16.48 9.17 2.09
CA LYS A 522 -16.02 9.53 0.76
C LYS A 522 -14.66 8.92 0.41
N CYS A 523 -13.73 8.89 1.36
CA CYS A 523 -12.48 8.16 1.18
C CYS A 523 -12.68 6.64 1.13
N ARG A 524 -13.65 6.10 1.89
CA ARG A 524 -14.00 4.66 1.84
C ARG A 524 -14.58 4.24 0.47
N GLU A 525 -15.25 5.13 -0.26
CA GLU A 525 -15.72 4.88 -1.63
C GLU A 525 -14.56 4.58 -2.61
N LEU A 526 -13.35 5.07 -2.34
CA LEU A 526 -12.16 4.81 -3.17
C LEU A 526 -11.58 3.41 -2.96
N GLY A 527 -12.00 2.70 -1.91
CA GLY A 527 -11.52 1.37 -1.55
C GLY A 527 -10.88 1.34 -0.15
N PRO A 528 -10.81 0.18 0.52
CA PRO A 528 -10.39 0.11 1.93
C PRO A 528 -8.95 0.51 2.24
N MET A 529 -8.05 0.43 1.25
CA MET A 529 -6.71 1.00 1.38
C MET A 529 -6.75 2.51 1.67
N PHE A 530 -7.71 3.22 1.09
CA PHE A 530 -7.95 4.64 1.29
C PHE A 530 -8.79 4.95 2.54
N ALA A 531 -9.10 3.97 3.40
CA ALA A 531 -9.82 4.25 4.64
C ALA A 531 -8.98 5.17 5.54
N LEU A 532 -9.54 6.30 5.92
CA LEU A 532 -8.84 7.24 6.79
C LEU A 532 -8.65 6.65 8.18
N GLY A 533 -7.44 6.72 8.72
CA GLY A 533 -7.15 6.43 10.13
C GLY A 533 -7.56 7.57 11.08
N GLY A 534 -8.22 8.61 10.56
CA GLY A 534 -8.75 9.73 11.32
C GLY A 534 -9.05 10.95 10.44
N VAL A 535 -9.96 11.80 10.92
CA VAL A 535 -10.22 13.14 10.36
C VAL A 535 -10.03 14.17 11.46
N TYR A 536 -9.06 15.06 11.27
CA TYR A 536 -8.79 16.17 12.17
C TYR A 536 -9.19 17.48 11.51
N THR A 537 -9.89 18.33 12.25
CA THR A 537 -10.17 19.71 11.85
C THR A 537 -8.96 20.58 12.16
N LEU A 538 -8.83 21.71 11.46
CA LEU A 538 -7.82 22.71 11.80
C LEU A 538 -7.94 23.20 13.26
N GLU A 539 -9.17 23.34 13.77
CA GLU A 539 -9.43 23.75 15.16
C GLU A 539 -8.86 22.75 16.18
N GLU A 540 -9.00 21.45 15.93
CA GLU A 540 -8.42 20.39 16.78
C GLU A 540 -6.89 20.40 16.77
N LEU A 541 -6.28 20.83 15.66
CA LEU A 541 -4.83 21.02 15.55
C LEU A 541 -4.37 22.37 16.15
N GLY A 542 -5.28 23.17 16.73
CA GLY A 542 -4.96 24.49 17.26
C GLY A 542 -4.65 25.53 16.18
N MET A 543 -5.16 25.33 14.95
CA MET A 543 -4.89 26.16 13.78
C MET A 543 -6.17 26.81 13.26
N GLU A 544 -6.10 28.07 12.85
CA GLU A 544 -7.22 28.77 12.20
C GLU A 544 -7.23 28.56 10.67
N MET A 545 -6.05 28.32 10.09
CA MET A 545 -5.81 28.12 8.66
C MET A 545 -4.74 27.05 8.43
N PHE A 546 -4.75 26.41 7.26
CA PHE A 546 -3.70 25.46 6.87
C PHE A 546 -2.31 26.14 6.91
N PRO A 547 -1.24 25.44 7.35
CA PRO A 547 0.10 25.97 7.31
C PRO A 547 0.55 26.03 5.86
N MET A 548 0.81 27.24 5.35
CA MET A 548 1.16 27.44 3.95
C MET A 548 2.61 27.93 3.78
N THR A 549 3.20 27.61 2.65
CA THR A 549 4.39 28.28 2.16
C THR A 549 4.03 29.73 1.78
N PRO A 550 5.04 30.60 1.65
CA PRO A 550 4.98 31.82 0.86
C PRO A 550 4.06 31.85 -0.36
N LEU A 551 3.98 30.75 -1.14
CA LEU A 551 3.17 30.62 -2.36
C LEU A 551 1.71 30.20 -2.12
N GLY A 552 1.30 29.96 -0.87
CA GLY A 552 -0.01 29.38 -0.57
C GLY A 552 -0.09 27.86 -0.72
N LYS A 553 1.06 27.16 -0.88
CA LYS A 553 1.10 25.68 -0.90
C LYS A 553 1.05 25.13 0.52
N ILE A 554 0.29 24.09 0.76
CA ILE A 554 0.16 23.52 2.11
C ILE A 554 1.44 22.76 2.50
N LYS A 555 1.97 23.02 3.69
CA LYS A 555 3.13 22.34 4.28
C LYS A 555 2.67 21.04 4.94
N LYS A 556 2.53 19.96 4.15
CA LYS A 556 2.09 18.63 4.64
C LYS A 556 2.95 18.07 5.77
N GLU A 557 4.24 18.40 5.83
CA GLU A 557 5.12 17.96 6.91
C GLU A 557 4.73 18.57 8.27
N VAL A 558 4.32 19.85 8.31
CA VAL A 558 3.81 20.49 9.53
C VAL A 558 2.51 19.83 9.98
N LEU A 559 1.63 19.51 9.03
CA LEU A 559 0.39 18.78 9.32
C LEU A 559 0.68 17.38 9.86
N ARG A 560 1.65 16.66 9.27
CA ARG A 560 2.09 15.34 9.73
C ARG A 560 2.61 15.38 11.17
N GLN A 561 3.43 16.39 11.51
CA GLN A 561 3.97 16.58 12.85
C GLN A 561 2.87 16.85 13.89
N GLU A 562 1.90 17.70 13.57
CA GLU A 562 0.81 18.01 14.49
C GLU A 562 -0.20 16.87 14.64
N VAL A 563 -0.50 16.16 13.55
CA VAL A 563 -1.27 14.90 13.60
C VAL A 563 -0.55 13.86 14.45
N ALA A 564 0.77 13.71 14.29
CA ALA A 564 1.57 12.80 15.12
C ALA A 564 1.57 13.22 16.60
N ARG A 565 1.65 14.53 16.91
CA ARG A 565 1.56 15.06 18.27
C ARG A 565 0.23 14.72 18.94
N LEU A 566 -0.89 14.86 18.23
CA LEU A 566 -2.22 14.54 18.75
C LEU A 566 -2.46 13.02 18.89
N ARG A 567 -1.76 12.21 18.11
CA ARG A 567 -1.84 10.74 18.17
C ARG A 567 -0.85 10.10 19.14
N ALA A 568 0.10 10.87 19.69
CA ALA A 568 1.05 10.35 20.66
C ALA A 568 0.33 10.00 21.99
N PRO A 569 0.64 8.86 22.62
CA PRO A 569 0.06 8.51 23.92
C PRO A 569 0.47 9.56 24.98
N SER A 570 -0.47 9.95 25.84
CA SER A 570 -0.19 10.85 26.97
C SER A 570 0.97 10.29 27.81
N PRO A 571 1.94 11.11 28.24
CA PRO A 571 3.04 10.62 29.07
C PRO A 571 2.48 10.06 30.39
N PRO A 572 3.08 9.00 30.95
CA PRO A 572 2.67 8.47 32.23
C PRO A 572 2.79 9.56 33.31
N PRO A 573 1.86 9.63 34.27
CA PRO A 573 1.96 10.59 35.36
C PRO A 573 3.28 10.39 36.11
N VAL A 574 4.00 11.49 36.36
CA VAL A 574 5.25 11.48 37.13
C VAL A 574 4.95 10.89 38.51
N PRO A 575 5.72 9.89 38.99
CA PRO A 575 5.53 9.36 40.34
C PRO A 575 5.74 10.48 41.36
N GLU A 576 4.75 10.71 42.23
CA GLU A 576 4.93 11.61 43.37
C GLU A 576 6.13 11.14 44.22
N PRO A 577 6.96 12.06 44.74
CA PRO A 577 8.09 11.69 45.57
C PRO A 577 7.59 11.00 46.85
N ALA A 578 8.24 9.90 47.20
CA ALA A 578 7.92 9.10 48.38
C ALA A 578 7.90 9.99 49.64
N PRO A 579 6.87 9.89 50.50
CA PRO A 579 6.84 10.63 51.76
C PRO A 579 7.95 10.12 52.68
N GLU A 580 8.73 11.06 53.23
CA GLU A 580 9.76 10.77 54.23
C GLU A 580 9.18 10.11 55.50
N PRO A 581 9.95 9.22 56.17
CA PRO A 581 9.47 8.48 57.30
C PRO A 581 9.27 9.40 58.52
N ALA A 582 8.05 9.36 59.09
CA ALA A 582 7.74 10.08 60.31
C ALA A 582 8.47 9.48 61.53
N PRO A 583 8.96 10.31 62.47
CA PRO A 583 9.65 9.83 63.68
C PRO A 583 8.67 9.33 64.74
N GLU A 584 9.11 8.31 65.48
CA GLU A 584 8.43 7.73 66.64
C GLU A 584 8.32 8.72 67.81
N SER A 585 7.13 8.83 68.43
CA SER A 585 6.91 8.45 69.84
C SER A 585 5.50 8.83 70.34
N THR A 586 4.90 7.85 71.01
CA THR A 586 3.75 7.77 71.94
C THR A 586 3.72 8.83 73.08
N PRO A 587 2.71 8.88 73.98
CA PRO A 587 1.32 8.37 73.94
C PRO A 587 0.23 9.35 74.50
N GLU A 588 -1.04 8.97 74.28
CA GLU A 588 -2.15 8.98 75.25
C GLU A 588 -3.03 10.23 75.60
N VAL A 589 -4.34 9.88 75.70
CA VAL A 589 -5.49 10.40 76.49
C VAL A 589 -6.25 11.67 76.06
N VAL A 590 -7.54 11.51 75.71
CA VAL A 590 -8.74 11.86 76.54
C VAL A 590 -10.01 12.00 75.67
N THR A 591 -10.82 10.94 75.75
CA THR A 591 -12.30 10.85 75.92
C THR A 591 -13.34 11.50 74.99
N ASN A 592 -14.29 10.62 74.63
CA ASN A 592 -15.77 10.72 74.64
C ASN A 592 -16.47 11.73 73.70
N GLY A 593 -17.61 11.42 73.07
CA GLY A 593 -18.53 10.30 73.19
C GLY A 593 -19.39 10.19 71.91
N HIS A 594 -19.79 8.99 71.51
CA HIS A 594 -21.00 8.25 71.93
C HIS A 594 -22.20 8.47 71.01
N GLY A 595 -22.71 7.37 70.45
CA GLY A 595 -24.02 7.33 69.81
C GLY A 595 -24.28 6.14 68.88
N HIS A 596 -24.12 4.91 69.35
CA HIS A 596 -24.60 3.68 68.71
C HIS A 596 -26.11 3.70 68.41
N ALA A 597 -26.58 2.99 67.37
CA ALA A 597 -27.11 1.62 67.51
C ALA A 597 -27.85 1.08 66.26
N ASN A 598 -27.39 -0.10 65.81
CA ASN A 598 -28.11 -1.31 65.42
C ASN A 598 -29.49 -1.25 64.70
N GLY A 599 -29.57 -2.02 63.60
CA GLY A 599 -30.18 -3.35 63.72
C GLY A 599 -31.26 -3.77 62.72
N SER A 600 -30.97 -4.87 62.02
CA SER A 600 -31.83 -6.05 61.73
C SER A 600 -32.82 -6.07 60.54
N ASN A 601 -32.60 -7.11 59.72
CA ASN A 601 -33.50 -8.09 59.09
C ASN A 601 -34.93 -7.70 58.65
N GLY A 602 -35.27 -8.08 57.42
CA GLY A 602 -36.65 -8.26 56.96
C GLY A 602 -36.77 -8.86 55.56
N HIS A 603 -37.41 -10.02 55.49
CA HIS A 603 -37.64 -10.87 54.33
C HIS A 603 -38.98 -10.52 53.61
N ILE A 604 -39.04 -10.81 52.30
CA ILE A 604 -40.20 -11.33 51.53
C ILE A 604 -41.22 -10.35 50.88
N ASN A 605 -41.48 -10.70 49.60
CA ASN A 605 -42.67 -10.57 48.75
C ASN A 605 -42.72 -9.51 47.64
N GLY A 606 -42.92 -10.02 46.42
CA GLY A 606 -42.93 -9.26 45.19
C GLY A 606 -44.25 -8.58 44.87
N SER A 607 -44.22 -7.72 43.86
CA SER A 607 -45.31 -7.55 42.90
C SER A 607 -44.73 -6.79 41.69
N LYS A 608 -45.07 -7.25 40.49
CA LYS A 608 -44.83 -6.53 39.24
C LYS A 608 -45.63 -5.23 39.26
N GLU A 609 -45.00 -4.11 38.96
CA GLU A 609 -45.62 -3.03 38.22
C GLU A 609 -44.58 -2.27 37.39
N ILE A 610 -44.96 -1.99 36.15
CA ILE A 610 -44.15 -1.43 35.08
C ILE A 610 -44.02 0.08 35.33
N SER A 611 -42.79 0.58 35.40
CA SER A 611 -42.50 2.01 35.32
C SER A 611 -41.31 2.25 34.40
N THR A 612 -41.59 3.07 33.40
CA THR A 612 -40.76 3.58 32.32
C THR A 612 -39.57 4.42 32.80
N ASN A 613 -38.50 4.39 32.00
CA ASN A 613 -37.37 5.33 31.94
C ASN A 613 -36.41 5.37 33.13
N GLY A 614 -35.30 4.64 32.97
CA GLY A 614 -34.04 4.88 33.67
C GLY A 614 -32.93 4.18 32.90
N HIS A 615 -32.15 4.93 32.11
CA HIS A 615 -30.88 4.46 31.58
C HIS A 615 -29.95 4.16 32.75
N GLN A 616 -29.77 2.88 33.07
CA GLN A 616 -28.57 2.42 33.77
C GLN A 616 -27.48 2.27 32.71
N GLU A 617 -26.51 3.18 32.71
CA GLU A 617 -25.21 2.94 32.10
C GLU A 617 -24.63 1.65 32.71
N THR A 618 -24.61 0.58 31.91
CA THR A 618 -23.88 -0.63 32.23
C THR A 618 -22.39 -0.30 32.25
N ALA A 619 -21.77 -0.40 33.42
CA ALA A 619 -20.32 -0.33 33.55
C ALA A 619 -19.68 -1.37 32.62
N VAL A 620 -18.90 -0.89 31.65
CA VAL A 620 -18.22 -1.71 30.64
C VAL A 620 -17.13 -2.53 31.35
N SER A 621 -17.07 -3.84 31.10
CA SER A 621 -15.99 -4.69 31.66
C SER A 621 -14.61 -4.16 31.23
N PRO A 622 -13.59 -4.13 32.12
CA PRO A 622 -12.22 -3.76 31.74
C PRO A 622 -11.67 -4.54 30.55
N LEU A 623 -12.09 -5.79 30.37
CA LEU A 623 -11.71 -6.61 29.23
C LEU A 623 -12.38 -6.15 27.93
N ALA A 624 -13.65 -5.72 28.02
CA ALA A 624 -14.37 -5.17 26.87
C ALA A 624 -13.71 -3.86 26.40
N GLU A 625 -13.18 -3.04 27.31
CA GLU A 625 -12.41 -1.85 26.94
C GLU A 625 -11.08 -2.22 26.26
N GLN A 626 -10.34 -3.20 26.78
CA GLN A 626 -9.12 -3.71 26.12
C GLN A 626 -9.38 -4.25 24.71
N ILE A 627 -10.45 -5.02 24.53
CA ILE A 627 -10.85 -5.54 23.22
C ILE A 627 -11.29 -4.41 22.29
N THR A 628 -12.00 -3.43 22.83
CA THR A 628 -12.38 -2.22 22.08
C THR A 628 -11.15 -1.48 21.60
N THR A 629 -10.11 -1.35 22.42
CA THR A 629 -8.82 -0.76 22.03
C THR A 629 -8.09 -1.59 20.96
N ILE A 630 -8.12 -2.92 21.05
CA ILE A 630 -7.56 -3.79 20.01
C ILE A 630 -8.30 -3.56 18.68
N TRP A 631 -9.63 -3.47 18.71
CA TRP A 631 -10.42 -3.14 17.52
C TRP A 631 -10.11 -1.73 17.01
N GLU A 632 -10.12 -0.73 17.88
CA GLU A 632 -9.80 0.66 17.56
C GLU A 632 -8.43 0.79 16.85
N ASN A 633 -7.42 0.07 17.34
CA ASN A 633 -6.10 0.01 16.71
C ASN A 633 -6.10 -0.69 15.35
N LEU A 634 -7.00 -1.65 15.13
CA LEU A 634 -7.08 -2.41 13.87
C LEU A 634 -7.91 -1.72 12.79
N ILE A 635 -8.99 -1.04 13.17
CA ILE A 635 -9.95 -0.43 12.23
C ILE A 635 -9.92 1.11 12.21
N GLY A 636 -9.21 1.74 13.15
CA GLY A 636 -9.00 3.19 13.20
C GLY A 636 -10.18 4.00 13.73
N GLU A 637 -11.20 3.34 14.28
CA GLU A 637 -12.38 3.94 14.91
C GLU A 637 -12.79 3.07 16.10
N LYS A 638 -13.20 3.67 17.22
CA LYS A 638 -13.63 2.95 18.43
C LYS A 638 -15.04 2.38 18.21
N PRO A 639 -15.21 1.07 17.97
CA PRO A 639 -16.53 0.52 17.69
C PRO A 639 -17.36 0.47 18.97
N ALA A 640 -18.68 0.63 18.85
CA ALA A 640 -19.58 0.45 19.99
C ALA A 640 -19.62 -1.02 20.40
N LEU A 641 -19.99 -1.27 21.67
CA LEU A 641 -19.96 -2.63 22.23
C LEU A 641 -20.85 -3.62 21.48
N ASP A 642 -21.94 -3.11 20.89
CA ASP A 642 -22.96 -3.87 20.18
C ASP A 642 -22.81 -3.80 18.64
N ASP A 643 -21.79 -3.11 18.13
CA ASP A 643 -21.59 -3.03 16.68
C ASP A 643 -21.26 -4.42 16.12
N ASN A 644 -21.94 -4.77 15.02
CA ASN A 644 -21.70 -6.03 14.35
C ASN A 644 -20.41 -5.96 13.55
N ILE A 645 -19.44 -6.80 13.88
CA ILE A 645 -18.11 -6.78 13.27
C ILE A 645 -18.13 -7.04 11.77
N SER A 646 -19.14 -7.75 11.25
CA SER A 646 -19.28 -8.00 9.80
C SER A 646 -19.50 -6.72 9.00
N THR A 647 -19.85 -5.62 9.65
CA THR A 647 -20.06 -4.31 9.02
C THR A 647 -18.75 -3.55 8.77
N TYR A 648 -17.66 -3.92 9.43
CA TYR A 648 -16.38 -3.19 9.39
C TYR A 648 -15.11 -4.06 9.37
N ALA A 649 -15.23 -5.39 9.52
CA ALA A 649 -14.11 -6.32 9.53
C ALA A 649 -14.26 -7.38 8.44
N ASP A 650 -13.22 -7.52 7.61
CA ASP A 650 -13.08 -8.66 6.71
C ASP A 650 -12.34 -9.83 7.40
N SER A 651 -12.17 -10.93 6.68
CA SER A 651 -11.50 -12.14 7.19
C SER A 651 -10.05 -11.87 7.63
N ILE A 652 -9.38 -10.91 7.01
CA ILE A 652 -7.98 -10.53 7.28
C ILE A 652 -7.92 -9.69 8.56
N THR A 653 -8.81 -8.70 8.70
CA THR A 653 -8.95 -7.91 9.92
C THR A 653 -9.27 -8.82 11.11
N LEU A 654 -10.14 -9.81 10.93
CA LEU A 654 -10.46 -10.79 11.98
C LEU A 654 -9.25 -11.64 12.38
N LEU A 655 -8.44 -12.09 11.42
CA LEU A 655 -7.19 -12.81 11.71
C LEU A 655 -6.17 -11.96 12.46
N ARG A 656 -6.02 -10.68 12.07
CA ARG A 656 -5.15 -9.72 12.78
C ARG A 656 -5.63 -9.49 14.20
N PHE A 657 -6.95 -9.38 14.40
CA PHE A 657 -7.55 -9.29 15.71
C PHE A 657 -7.24 -10.53 16.55
N CYS A 658 -7.40 -11.73 15.99
CA CYS A 658 -7.02 -12.97 16.67
C CYS A 658 -5.57 -12.96 17.17
N ASP A 659 -4.63 -12.52 16.32
CA ASP A 659 -3.21 -12.45 16.68
C ASP A 659 -2.91 -11.38 17.74
N ARG A 660 -3.55 -10.21 17.66
CA ARG A 660 -3.38 -9.14 18.65
C ARG A 660 -3.96 -9.50 20.01
N VAL A 661 -5.11 -10.18 20.05
CA VAL A 661 -5.68 -10.72 21.29
C VAL A 661 -4.72 -11.75 21.92
N GLN A 662 -4.11 -12.61 21.10
CA GLN A 662 -3.10 -13.56 21.59
C GLN A 662 -1.84 -12.88 22.11
N THR A 663 -1.35 -11.87 21.40
CA THR A 663 -0.10 -11.18 21.74
C THR A 663 -0.25 -10.27 22.97
N LEU A 664 -1.36 -9.53 23.06
CA LEU A 664 -1.57 -8.51 24.10
C LEU A 664 -2.27 -9.06 25.34
N LEU A 665 -3.21 -10.00 25.16
CA LEU A 665 -4.02 -10.54 26.26
C LEU A 665 -3.61 -11.97 26.63
N GLY A 666 -2.72 -12.61 25.87
CA GLY A 666 -2.30 -13.99 26.11
C GLY A 666 -3.44 -15.00 25.95
N GLN A 667 -4.53 -14.64 25.24
CA GLN A 667 -5.70 -15.49 25.03
C GLN A 667 -5.92 -15.73 23.54
N ARG A 668 -6.37 -16.94 23.17
CA ARG A 668 -6.59 -17.30 21.76
C ARG A 668 -8.08 -17.18 21.42
N ILE A 669 -8.39 -16.36 20.41
CA ILE A 669 -9.70 -16.30 19.77
C ILE A 669 -9.55 -16.75 18.31
N TYR A 670 -10.59 -17.34 17.75
CA TYR A 670 -10.56 -17.97 16.44
C TYR A 670 -11.61 -17.38 15.50
N LEU A 671 -11.39 -17.48 14.18
CA LEU A 671 -12.33 -16.95 13.19
C LEU A 671 -13.77 -17.44 13.35
N GLN A 672 -13.97 -18.70 13.75
CA GLN A 672 -15.29 -19.27 13.99
C GLN A 672 -16.05 -18.55 15.10
N ASP A 673 -15.34 -18.06 16.12
CA ASP A 673 -15.95 -17.48 17.32
C ASP A 673 -16.82 -16.28 16.93
N PHE A 674 -16.42 -15.54 15.91
CA PHE A 674 -17.15 -14.37 15.39
C PHE A 674 -18.50 -14.67 14.73
N THR A 675 -18.80 -15.93 14.44
CA THR A 675 -20.12 -16.33 13.93
C THR A 675 -21.20 -16.15 15.00
N GLU A 676 -20.85 -16.43 16.26
CA GLU A 676 -21.76 -16.32 17.41
C GLU A 676 -21.42 -15.11 18.30
N HIS A 677 -20.18 -14.62 18.22
CA HIS A 677 -19.63 -13.50 18.99
C HIS A 677 -19.24 -12.34 18.05
N ASP A 678 -20.22 -11.91 17.27
CA ASP A 678 -20.14 -10.89 16.23
C ASP A 678 -20.11 -9.45 16.75
N THR A 679 -19.99 -9.24 18.06
CA THR A 679 -19.94 -7.91 18.71
C THR A 679 -18.86 -7.89 19.77
N ILE A 680 -18.32 -6.72 20.11
CA ILE A 680 -17.29 -6.58 21.16
C ILE A 680 -17.77 -7.12 22.51
N ALA A 681 -19.02 -6.84 22.90
CA ALA A 681 -19.60 -7.34 24.15
C ALA A 681 -19.55 -8.87 24.23
N LYS A 682 -19.97 -9.55 23.15
CA LYS A 682 -19.92 -11.02 23.07
C LYS A 682 -18.49 -11.56 23.08
N GLN A 683 -17.55 -10.86 22.44
CA GLN A 683 -16.14 -11.26 22.43
C GLN A 683 -15.49 -11.14 23.82
N ALA A 684 -15.79 -10.08 24.57
CA ALA A 684 -15.32 -9.90 25.93
C ALA A 684 -15.81 -11.03 26.84
N LEU A 685 -17.11 -11.35 26.77
CA LEU A 685 -17.69 -12.47 27.51
C LEU A 685 -17.03 -13.81 27.16
N LEU A 686 -16.73 -14.05 25.88
CA LEU A 686 -16.05 -15.28 25.46
C LEU A 686 -14.63 -15.39 26.05
N ILE A 687 -13.87 -14.31 26.03
CA ILE A 687 -12.49 -14.29 26.53
C ILE A 687 -12.47 -14.39 28.07
N GLU A 688 -13.42 -13.77 28.77
CA GLU A 688 -13.65 -13.95 30.21
C GLU A 688 -13.93 -15.42 30.55
N GLN A 689 -14.90 -16.04 29.86
CA GLN A 689 -15.25 -17.45 30.06
C GLN A 689 -14.03 -18.37 29.85
N ARG A 690 -13.26 -18.17 28.77
CA ARG A 690 -12.05 -18.95 28.51
C ARG A 690 -10.95 -18.73 29.54
N SER A 691 -10.86 -17.52 30.09
CA SER A 691 -9.90 -17.19 31.15
C SER A 691 -10.26 -17.85 32.48
N GLU A 692 -11.54 -17.89 32.84
CA GLU A 692 -12.04 -18.59 34.03
C GLU A 692 -11.89 -20.12 33.91
N GLU A 693 -12.18 -20.69 32.73
CA GLU A 693 -11.99 -22.13 32.47
C GLU A 693 -10.50 -22.53 32.52
N SER A 694 -9.59 -21.65 32.08
CA SER A 694 -8.15 -21.85 32.18
C SER A 694 -7.62 -21.74 33.63
N GLY A 695 -8.34 -21.03 34.50
CA GLY A 695 -8.01 -20.89 35.93
C GLY A 695 -8.55 -22.02 36.81
N GLN A 696 -9.69 -22.63 36.45
CA GLN A 696 -10.34 -23.70 37.23
C GLN A 696 -9.75 -25.10 37.00
N THR A 697 -8.92 -25.31 35.97
CA THR A 697 -8.24 -26.60 35.70
C THR A 697 -7.21 -26.99 36.77
N LYS A 698 -6.92 -26.13 37.76
CA LYS A 698 -6.07 -26.50 38.89
C LYS A 698 -6.78 -27.15 40.08
N ASN A 699 -8.13 -27.21 40.17
CA ASN A 699 -8.73 -27.74 41.41
C ASN A 699 -10.17 -28.32 41.39
N THR A 700 -10.75 -28.68 40.24
CA THR A 700 -12.04 -29.39 40.24
C THR A 700 -12.01 -30.61 39.32
N GLY A 701 -12.26 -31.80 39.88
CA GLY A 701 -12.42 -33.07 39.16
C GLY A 701 -13.65 -33.06 38.25
N SER A 702 -13.59 -32.27 37.19
CA SER A 702 -14.59 -32.16 36.13
C SER A 702 -14.24 -33.09 34.98
N PHE A 703 -15.26 -33.61 34.30
CA PHE A 703 -15.14 -34.47 33.11
C PHE A 703 -14.25 -33.85 32.01
N LYS A 704 -14.09 -32.52 31.98
CA LYS A 704 -13.16 -31.79 31.07
C LYS A 704 -11.68 -32.13 31.33
N SER A 705 -11.25 -32.36 32.58
CA SER A 705 -9.85 -32.72 32.87
C SER A 705 -9.53 -34.15 32.44
N LEU A 706 -10.52 -35.06 32.50
CA LEU A 706 -10.37 -36.46 32.10
C LEU A 706 -10.12 -36.67 30.60
N ILE A 707 -10.58 -35.77 29.73
CA ILE A 707 -10.36 -35.88 28.26
C ILE A 707 -8.96 -35.35 27.87
N LEU A 708 -8.48 -34.30 28.55
CA LEU A 708 -7.14 -33.72 28.32
C LEU A 708 -6.01 -34.52 28.99
N ASP A 709 -6.28 -35.21 30.11
CA ASP A 709 -5.29 -36.03 30.82
C ASP A 709 -5.16 -37.46 30.22
N GLN A 710 -6.15 -37.89 29.42
CA GLN A 710 -6.14 -39.19 28.71
C GLN A 710 -5.35 -39.18 27.39
N THR A 711 -4.77 -38.04 26.97
CA THR A 711 -3.88 -38.01 25.78
C THR A 711 -2.47 -38.53 26.06
N SER A 712 -2.17 -38.96 27.29
CA SER A 712 -1.07 -39.88 27.54
C SER A 712 -1.50 -41.28 27.07
N ALA A 713 -1.08 -41.66 25.86
CA ALA A 713 -1.29 -43.00 25.34
C ALA A 713 -0.84 -44.04 26.39
N PRO A 714 -1.56 -45.17 26.56
CA PRO A 714 -1.00 -46.30 27.29
C PRO A 714 0.33 -46.65 26.60
N SER A 715 1.43 -46.56 27.34
CA SER A 715 2.73 -46.99 26.86
C SER A 715 2.58 -48.39 26.27
N PHE A 716 2.78 -48.54 24.96
CA PHE A 716 2.97 -49.85 24.35
C PHE A 716 4.26 -50.43 24.94
N ASN A 717 4.10 -51.26 25.96
CA ASN A 717 5.23 -51.91 26.62
C ASN A 717 5.73 -53.04 25.70
N LEU A 718 6.65 -52.70 24.81
CA LEU A 718 7.33 -53.64 23.91
C LEU A 718 8.25 -54.65 24.64
N ASN A 719 8.38 -54.57 25.98
CA ASN A 719 9.23 -55.47 26.77
C ASN A 719 8.50 -56.70 27.33
N GLY A 720 7.26 -56.97 26.88
CA GLY A 720 6.43 -58.07 27.38
C GLY A 720 6.64 -59.42 26.70
N ILE A 721 7.66 -59.61 25.85
CA ILE A 721 7.94 -60.92 25.24
C ILE A 721 9.47 -61.18 25.26
N THR A 722 9.84 -62.26 25.96
CA THR A 722 11.16 -62.91 26.10
C THR A 722 12.13 -62.49 27.24
N ASN A 723 12.03 -63.24 28.36
CA ASN A 723 13.07 -63.95 29.14
C ASN A 723 14.46 -63.34 29.51
N HIS A 724 14.70 -63.30 30.83
CA HIS A 724 15.92 -63.67 31.59
C HIS A 724 17.34 -63.41 30.99
N THR A 725 18.13 -62.53 31.62
CA THR A 725 19.36 -62.82 32.43
C THR A 725 20.34 -61.61 32.52
N ASN A 726 20.88 -61.43 33.73
CA ASN A 726 22.14 -60.79 34.19
C ASN A 726 22.92 -59.76 33.34
N GLY A 727 23.32 -58.66 33.99
CA GLY A 727 24.61 -58.00 33.68
C GLY A 727 24.68 -56.49 33.93
N SER A 728 25.50 -56.07 34.89
CA SER A 728 25.78 -54.69 35.33
C SER A 728 26.54 -53.83 34.31
N SER A 729 26.25 -52.52 34.25
CA SER A 729 27.27 -51.45 34.16
C SER A 729 26.65 -50.05 34.32
N LYS A 730 27.30 -49.21 35.11
CA LYS A 730 26.91 -47.83 35.49
C LYS A 730 27.37 -46.82 34.44
N PHE A 731 26.59 -45.78 34.16
CA PHE A 731 27.10 -44.43 33.87
C PHE A 731 26.14 -43.35 34.41
N THR A 732 26.75 -42.27 34.85
CA THR A 732 26.27 -41.26 35.81
C THR A 732 25.50 -40.09 35.18
N SER A 733 24.42 -39.67 35.84
CA SER A 733 23.61 -38.47 35.54
C SER A 733 24.18 -37.18 36.16
N PRO A 734 23.75 -36.01 35.65
CA PRO A 734 23.28 -34.91 36.51
C PRO A 734 22.01 -34.22 35.95
N PRO A 735 21.35 -33.30 36.69
CA PRO A 735 20.66 -33.43 37.97
C PRO A 735 19.12 -33.46 37.81
N SER A 736 18.47 -33.94 38.87
CA SER A 736 17.05 -34.26 39.04
C SER A 736 16.10 -33.07 39.18
N LEU A 737 14.89 -33.20 38.61
CA LEU A 737 13.64 -32.65 39.16
C LEU A 737 12.77 -33.81 39.69
N ASN A 738 12.27 -33.65 40.92
CA ASN A 738 11.70 -34.68 41.78
C ASN A 738 10.31 -35.23 41.35
N PRO A 739 9.94 -36.43 41.82
CA PRO A 739 8.72 -37.17 41.44
C PRO A 739 7.53 -36.91 42.38
N ILE A 740 6.31 -36.91 41.86
CA ILE A 740 5.08 -36.97 42.68
C ILE A 740 4.19 -38.14 42.23
N THR A 741 4.33 -39.23 43.00
CA THR A 741 3.39 -40.25 43.49
C THR A 741 2.07 -40.61 42.77
N SER A 742 1.90 -41.94 42.69
CA SER A 742 0.73 -42.77 42.41
C SER A 742 -0.61 -42.33 43.01
N LEU A 743 -1.70 -42.52 42.25
CA LEU A 743 -3.00 -42.97 42.75
C LEU A 743 -3.68 -43.85 41.68
N ALA A 744 -3.99 -45.08 42.06
CA ALA A 744 -4.62 -46.12 41.24
C ALA A 744 -6.13 -45.86 41.05
N TYR A 745 -6.68 -46.13 39.86
CA TYR A 745 -8.07 -46.57 39.71
C TYR A 745 -8.25 -47.56 38.55
N ASN A 746 -8.60 -48.79 38.92
CA ASN A 746 -9.02 -49.90 38.07
C ASN A 746 -10.38 -49.61 37.40
N ARG A 747 -10.45 -49.62 36.05
CA ARG A 747 -11.54 -50.19 35.23
C ARG A 747 -11.07 -50.28 33.77
N PRO A 748 -11.38 -51.37 33.03
CA PRO A 748 -10.89 -51.55 31.66
C PRO A 748 -11.63 -50.60 30.70
N PRO A 749 -10.94 -49.94 29.76
CA PRO A 749 -11.61 -49.23 28.67
C PRO A 749 -12.38 -50.24 27.80
N ILE A 750 -13.55 -49.82 27.32
CA ILE A 750 -14.40 -50.61 26.43
C ILE A 750 -13.63 -50.87 25.13
N THR A 751 -13.05 -52.06 25.01
CA THR A 751 -12.41 -52.55 23.78
C THR A 751 -13.49 -53.01 22.82
N LEU A 752 -13.79 -52.20 21.81
CA LEU A 752 -14.33 -52.73 20.55
C LEU A 752 -13.22 -53.49 19.82
N PRO A 753 -13.53 -54.55 19.06
CA PRO A 753 -12.52 -55.33 18.38
C PRO A 753 -11.75 -54.46 17.39
N LEU A 754 -10.42 -54.46 17.52
CA LEU A 754 -9.52 -53.78 16.60
C LEU A 754 -9.75 -54.32 15.18
N THR A 755 -9.91 -53.43 14.21
CA THR A 755 -9.91 -53.81 12.79
C THR A 755 -8.56 -54.42 12.40
N ALA A 756 -8.51 -55.28 11.38
CA ALA A 756 -7.25 -55.91 10.95
C ALA A 756 -6.14 -54.87 10.62
N GLN A 757 -6.53 -53.68 10.17
CA GLN A 757 -5.65 -52.53 9.93
C GLN A 757 -5.02 -51.99 11.23
N GLU A 758 -5.78 -51.91 12.32
CA GLU A 758 -5.30 -51.42 13.61
C GLU A 758 -4.24 -52.33 14.25
N ALA A 759 -4.31 -53.63 13.98
CA ALA A 759 -3.32 -54.60 14.45
C ALA A 759 -1.96 -54.47 13.73
N ALA A 760 -1.92 -53.94 12.50
CA ALA A 760 -0.73 -53.84 11.67
C ALA A 760 0.03 -52.49 11.81
N LEU A 761 -0.58 -51.48 12.46
CA LEU A 761 0.02 -50.15 12.64
C LEU A 761 1.37 -50.19 13.40
N PRO A 762 1.54 -50.92 14.52
CA PRO A 762 2.80 -50.88 15.28
C PRO A 762 4.00 -51.45 14.51
N SER A 763 3.81 -52.57 13.80
CA SER A 763 4.87 -53.18 12.99
C SER A 763 5.23 -52.32 11.78
N SER A 764 4.24 -51.70 11.14
CA SER A 764 4.47 -50.80 10.00
C SER A 764 5.16 -49.51 10.43
N ALA A 765 4.83 -48.97 11.61
CA ALA A 765 5.49 -47.79 12.17
C ALA A 765 6.96 -48.06 12.51
N LEU A 766 7.26 -49.25 13.06
CA LEU A 766 8.62 -49.69 13.35
C LEU A 766 9.46 -49.80 12.07
N ASN A 767 8.87 -50.33 11.00
CA ASN A 767 9.52 -50.43 9.69
C ASN A 767 9.82 -49.04 9.10
N ALA A 768 8.85 -48.11 9.17
CA ALA A 768 9.03 -46.74 8.70
C ALA A 768 10.15 -46.01 9.45
N ALA A 769 10.18 -46.10 10.78
CA ALA A 769 11.25 -45.50 11.59
C ALA A 769 12.63 -46.09 11.27
N THR A 770 12.71 -47.42 11.13
CA THR A 770 13.96 -48.11 10.78
C THR A 770 14.46 -47.68 9.40
N THR A 771 13.57 -47.57 8.41
CA THR A 771 13.88 -47.11 7.06
C THR A 771 14.36 -45.65 7.04
N ALA A 772 13.79 -44.79 7.89
CA ALA A 772 14.22 -43.41 8.08
C ALA A 772 15.53 -43.27 8.90
N GLY A 773 16.10 -44.39 9.36
CA GLY A 773 17.29 -44.41 10.21
C GLY A 773 17.07 -43.79 11.58
N LEU A 774 15.87 -43.96 12.14
CA LEU A 774 15.46 -43.53 13.48
C LEU A 774 15.35 -44.74 14.42
N PRO A 775 15.73 -44.61 15.70
CA PRO A 775 15.64 -45.71 16.64
C PRO A 775 14.16 -46.01 16.95
N PRO A 776 13.77 -47.28 17.13
CA PRO A 776 12.41 -47.66 17.51
C PRO A 776 11.85 -46.92 18.73
N SER A 777 12.71 -46.63 19.71
CA SER A 777 12.35 -45.91 20.94
C SER A 777 12.00 -44.43 20.71
N SER A 778 12.29 -43.88 19.53
CA SER A 778 11.94 -42.49 19.20
C SER A 778 10.47 -42.31 18.80
N ILE A 779 9.75 -43.38 18.47
CA ILE A 779 8.34 -43.30 18.10
C ILE A 779 7.55 -42.80 19.31
N HIS A 780 7.01 -41.58 19.20
CA HIS A 780 6.18 -40.97 20.23
C HIS A 780 4.74 -41.45 20.12
N SER A 781 4.17 -41.39 18.90
CA SER A 781 2.78 -41.79 18.66
C SER A 781 2.51 -42.06 17.18
N ILE A 782 1.32 -42.59 16.88
CA ILE A 782 0.84 -42.79 15.51
C ILE A 782 -0.39 -41.91 15.29
N LEU A 783 -0.45 -41.20 14.16
CA LEU A 783 -1.57 -40.35 13.74
C LEU A 783 -2.13 -40.87 12.42
N ARG A 784 -3.45 -41.00 12.34
CA ARG A 784 -4.11 -41.40 11.09
C ARG A 784 -4.23 -40.20 10.17
N ILE A 785 -4.03 -40.46 8.87
CA ILE A 785 -4.30 -39.49 7.82
C ILE A 785 -5.72 -39.74 7.33
N LYS A 786 -6.53 -38.67 7.27
CA LYS A 786 -7.87 -38.77 6.73
C LYS A 786 -7.83 -39.20 5.26
N ASP A 787 -8.85 -39.92 4.84
CA ASP A 787 -8.92 -40.57 3.52
C ASP A 787 -8.76 -39.60 2.34
N SER A 788 -9.40 -38.42 2.38
CA SER A 788 -9.20 -37.38 1.37
C SER A 788 -7.76 -36.89 1.25
N PHE A 789 -6.92 -37.11 2.27
CA PHE A 789 -5.53 -36.65 2.33
C PHE A 789 -4.49 -37.72 1.96
N HIS A 790 -4.90 -38.96 1.72
CA HIS A 790 -3.96 -40.00 1.28
C HIS A 790 -3.22 -39.63 -0.01
N PRO A 791 -3.87 -39.04 -1.05
CA PRO A 791 -3.16 -38.59 -2.25
C PRO A 791 -2.11 -37.50 -1.98
N PHE A 792 -2.27 -36.70 -0.93
CA PHE A 792 -1.32 -35.65 -0.54
C PHE A 792 -0.12 -36.18 0.23
N ALA A 793 -0.32 -37.28 0.96
CA ALA A 793 0.73 -37.90 1.74
C ALA A 793 1.65 -38.75 0.86
N SER A 794 1.08 -39.54 -0.06
CA SER A 794 1.85 -40.45 -0.90
C SER A 794 2.18 -39.88 -2.28
N GLY A 795 1.36 -38.96 -2.81
CA GLY A 795 1.54 -38.35 -4.14
C GLY A 795 1.48 -39.36 -5.30
N ARG A 796 1.46 -38.86 -6.54
CA ARG A 796 1.85 -39.67 -7.72
C ARG A 796 3.36 -39.60 -7.96
N ARG A 797 3.96 -38.50 -7.52
CA ARG A 797 5.40 -38.19 -7.58
C ARG A 797 5.88 -37.78 -6.19
N PRO A 798 7.17 -37.97 -5.85
CA PRO A 798 7.69 -37.64 -4.53
C PRO A 798 7.42 -36.20 -4.06
N GLN A 799 7.48 -35.23 -4.99
CA GLN A 799 7.28 -33.81 -4.73
C GLN A 799 5.80 -33.36 -4.71
N SER A 800 4.85 -34.26 -5.03
CA SER A 800 3.43 -33.88 -5.15
C SER A 800 2.92 -33.29 -3.84
N TYR A 801 2.19 -32.18 -3.93
CA TYR A 801 1.58 -31.49 -2.80
C TYR A 801 2.55 -31.07 -1.69
N HIS A 802 3.81 -30.77 -2.06
CA HIS A 802 4.73 -30.11 -1.17
C HIS A 802 4.65 -28.59 -1.31
N ASN A 803 4.94 -27.89 -0.22
CA ASN A 803 5.14 -26.45 -0.16
C ASN A 803 6.53 -26.16 0.37
N ARG A 804 7.22 -25.17 -0.20
CA ARG A 804 8.43 -24.57 0.36
C ARG A 804 8.21 -23.09 0.54
N THR A 805 8.42 -22.62 1.77
CA THR A 805 8.43 -21.19 2.10
C THR A 805 9.87 -20.77 2.39
N VAL A 806 10.32 -19.71 1.75
CA VAL A 806 11.67 -19.15 1.89
C VAL A 806 11.56 -17.88 2.71
N PHE A 807 12.22 -17.86 3.87
CA PHE A 807 12.30 -16.70 4.74
C PHE A 807 13.68 -16.06 4.65
N ARG A 808 13.76 -14.74 4.45
CA ARG A 808 14.94 -13.96 4.85
C ARG A 808 14.90 -13.78 6.35
N VAL A 809 16.02 -13.99 7.02
CA VAL A 809 16.12 -13.91 8.48
C VAL A 809 16.90 -12.67 8.89
N HIS A 810 16.25 -11.76 9.61
CA HIS A 810 16.83 -10.49 10.01
C HIS A 810 17.47 -10.57 11.39
N ASN A 811 18.65 -9.98 11.54
CA ASN A 811 19.31 -9.69 12.82
C ASN A 811 19.42 -10.90 13.79
N THR A 812 19.45 -12.13 13.27
CA THR A 812 19.41 -13.36 14.08
C THR A 812 20.52 -14.33 13.64
N PRO A 813 21.43 -14.75 14.53
CA PRO A 813 22.51 -15.65 14.17
C PRO A 813 22.01 -17.07 13.90
N VAL A 814 22.71 -17.82 13.02
CA VAL A 814 22.37 -19.21 12.63
C VAL A 814 22.12 -20.14 13.82
N SER A 815 22.90 -20.01 14.90
CA SER A 815 22.73 -20.83 16.12
C SER A 815 21.40 -20.56 16.82
N GLN A 816 20.95 -19.30 16.84
CA GLN A 816 19.68 -18.89 17.42
C GLN A 816 18.51 -19.34 16.54
N ILE A 817 18.65 -19.23 15.20
CA ILE A 817 17.67 -19.76 14.25
C ILE A 817 17.44 -21.26 14.48
N ARG A 818 18.54 -22.01 14.61
CA ARG A 818 18.50 -23.44 14.89
C ARG A 818 17.81 -23.74 16.23
N SER A 819 18.19 -23.06 17.31
CA SER A 819 17.56 -23.24 18.63
C SER A 819 16.05 -22.96 18.61
N GLY A 820 15.65 -21.87 17.95
CA GLY A 820 14.24 -21.52 17.76
C GLY A 820 13.46 -22.57 16.98
N LEU A 821 14.05 -23.14 15.91
CA LEU A 821 13.46 -24.24 15.15
C LEU A 821 13.28 -25.51 15.98
N GLU A 822 14.30 -25.90 16.74
CA GLU A 822 14.26 -27.08 17.62
C GLU A 822 13.18 -26.92 18.68
N ARG A 823 13.07 -25.73 19.28
CA ARG A 823 12.02 -25.38 20.24
C ARG A 823 10.63 -25.41 19.60
N ALA A 824 10.45 -24.76 18.45
CA ALA A 824 9.18 -24.74 17.74
C ALA A 824 8.70 -26.17 17.39
N LEU A 825 9.59 -26.99 16.82
CA LEU A 825 9.28 -28.38 16.49
C LEU A 825 8.90 -29.18 17.74
N ALA A 826 9.60 -29.00 18.87
CA ALA A 826 9.30 -29.71 20.11
C ALA A 826 7.85 -29.49 20.60
N THR A 827 7.22 -28.37 20.25
CA THR A 827 5.83 -28.04 20.63
C THR A 827 4.77 -28.56 19.65
N ARG A 828 5.16 -29.09 18.48
CA ARG A 828 4.23 -29.41 17.38
C ARG A 828 4.41 -30.83 16.86
N ASP A 829 3.56 -31.73 17.33
CA ASP A 829 3.61 -33.14 16.96
C ASP A 829 3.42 -33.38 15.46
N VAL A 830 2.48 -32.68 14.83
CA VAL A 830 2.16 -32.89 13.40
C VAL A 830 3.35 -32.55 12.49
N MET A 831 4.20 -31.60 12.92
CA MET A 831 5.41 -31.18 12.21
C MET A 831 6.60 -32.12 12.44
N ARG A 832 6.48 -33.10 13.35
CA ARG A 832 7.53 -34.07 13.69
C ARG A 832 7.19 -35.49 13.24
N THR A 833 6.65 -35.60 12.04
CA THR A 833 6.14 -36.86 11.49
C THR A 833 6.99 -37.39 10.33
N ILE A 834 7.04 -38.72 10.23
CA ILE A 834 7.45 -39.44 9.03
C ILE A 834 6.26 -40.22 8.47
N LEU A 835 6.29 -40.51 7.17
CA LEU A 835 5.24 -41.28 6.52
C LEU A 835 5.43 -42.79 6.74
N GLY A 836 4.42 -43.45 7.31
CA GLY A 836 4.27 -44.89 7.35
C GLY A 836 3.20 -45.36 6.36
N VAL A 837 3.33 -46.58 5.85
CA VAL A 837 2.36 -47.18 4.93
C VAL A 837 2.00 -48.58 5.42
N LEU A 838 0.71 -48.87 5.51
CA LEU A 838 0.20 -50.20 5.84
C LEU A 838 0.36 -51.17 4.67
N PRO A 839 0.31 -52.50 4.88
CA PRO A 839 0.43 -53.49 3.80
C PRO A 839 -0.62 -53.38 2.69
N ASP A 840 -1.77 -52.77 2.98
CA ASP A 840 -2.85 -52.48 2.03
C ASP A 840 -2.67 -51.13 1.31
N GLY A 841 -1.56 -50.43 1.53
CA GLY A 841 -1.21 -49.17 0.87
C GLY A 841 -1.72 -47.92 1.57
N ILE A 842 -2.39 -48.02 2.71
CA ILE A 842 -2.95 -46.86 3.41
C ILE A 842 -1.84 -46.10 4.15
N PRO A 843 -1.67 -44.79 3.89
CA PRO A 843 -0.67 -43.98 4.57
C PRO A 843 -1.13 -43.52 5.95
N PHE A 844 -0.17 -43.38 6.86
CA PHE A 844 -0.36 -42.81 8.20
C PHE A 844 0.92 -42.09 8.66
N HIS A 845 0.80 -41.24 9.67
CA HIS A 845 1.92 -40.50 10.23
C HIS A 845 2.49 -41.21 11.46
N VAL A 846 3.81 -41.34 11.52
CA VAL A 846 4.54 -41.75 12.72
C VAL A 846 5.15 -40.50 13.35
N VAL A 847 4.67 -40.12 14.53
CA VAL A 847 5.18 -38.98 15.29
C VAL A 847 6.45 -39.43 15.99
N ILE A 848 7.54 -38.72 15.75
CA ILE A 848 8.83 -38.96 16.40
C ILE A 848 8.89 -38.12 17.68
N SER A 849 9.70 -38.48 18.67
CA SER A 849 9.95 -37.67 19.89
C SER A 849 10.97 -36.55 19.59
N PRO A 850 10.96 -35.43 20.33
CA PRO A 850 11.91 -34.36 20.04
C PRO A 850 13.25 -34.68 20.70
N TYR A 851 14.28 -34.91 19.89
CA TYR A 851 15.64 -35.16 20.37
C TYR A 851 16.67 -34.80 19.30
N GLU A 852 17.92 -34.60 19.72
CA GLU A 852 19.01 -34.10 18.86
C GLU A 852 19.20 -34.92 17.58
N GLY A 853 19.11 -36.26 17.65
CA GLY A 853 19.28 -37.11 16.48
C GLY A 853 18.12 -37.03 15.47
N TYR A 854 16.94 -36.57 15.87
CA TYR A 854 15.87 -36.21 14.94
C TYR A 854 16.13 -34.82 14.34
N PHE A 855 16.44 -33.82 15.17
CA PHE A 855 16.73 -32.46 14.71
C PHE A 855 17.88 -32.42 13.69
N GLY A 856 18.96 -33.17 13.93
CA GLY A 856 20.07 -33.30 12.99
C GLY A 856 19.71 -33.93 11.63
N LYS A 857 18.54 -34.59 11.49
CA LYS A 857 18.06 -35.14 10.22
C LYS A 857 17.12 -34.18 9.48
N VAL A 858 16.37 -33.34 10.20
CA VAL A 858 15.37 -32.44 9.62
C VAL A 858 15.81 -30.98 9.54
N ILE A 859 16.88 -30.59 10.24
CA ILE A 859 17.49 -29.26 10.17
C ILE A 859 18.91 -29.38 9.62
N SER A 860 19.13 -28.84 8.43
CA SER A 860 20.47 -28.73 7.82
C SER A 860 20.93 -27.28 7.72
N THR A 861 22.25 -27.06 7.74
CA THR A 861 22.86 -25.76 7.50
C THR A 861 23.72 -25.84 6.25
N LEU A 862 23.58 -24.86 5.37
CA LEU A 862 24.28 -24.76 4.08
C LEU A 862 24.91 -23.37 3.95
N GLU A 863 25.96 -23.28 3.15
CA GLU A 863 26.61 -22.02 2.81
C GLU A 863 26.74 -21.96 1.29
N VAL A 864 26.30 -20.86 0.69
CA VAL A 864 26.31 -20.61 -0.75
C VAL A 864 27.09 -19.33 -1.05
N ASP A 865 27.61 -19.22 -2.27
CA ASP A 865 28.44 -18.07 -2.63
C ASP A 865 27.58 -16.81 -2.83
N ASP A 866 26.44 -16.93 -3.53
CA ASP A 866 25.54 -15.85 -3.89
C ASP A 866 24.04 -16.21 -3.81
N GLU A 867 23.17 -15.24 -4.13
CA GLU A 867 21.72 -15.45 -4.11
C GLU A 867 21.19 -16.25 -5.31
N GLU A 868 21.98 -16.42 -6.37
CA GLU A 868 21.60 -17.23 -7.54
C GLU A 868 21.63 -18.72 -7.18
N GLU A 869 22.70 -19.17 -6.50
CA GLU A 869 22.79 -20.51 -5.93
C GLU A 869 21.66 -20.80 -4.93
N LEU A 870 21.32 -19.82 -4.07
CA LEU A 870 20.15 -19.90 -3.18
C LEU A 870 18.87 -20.13 -3.98
N GLY A 871 18.69 -19.42 -5.10
CA GLY A 871 17.55 -19.56 -6.00
C GLY A 871 17.42 -20.98 -6.59
N VAL A 872 18.53 -21.62 -6.93
CA VAL A 872 18.56 -23.01 -7.40
C VAL A 872 18.11 -23.97 -6.30
N ILE A 873 18.65 -23.83 -5.08
CA ILE A 873 18.27 -24.67 -3.93
C ILE A 873 16.81 -24.45 -3.54
N ALA A 874 16.33 -23.20 -3.57
CA ALA A 874 14.96 -22.86 -3.26
C ALA A 874 13.96 -23.51 -4.22
N LYS A 875 14.33 -23.71 -5.48
CA LYS A 875 13.50 -24.35 -6.51
C LYS A 875 13.72 -25.87 -6.66
N ASP A 876 14.68 -26.45 -5.93
CA ASP A 876 15.00 -27.88 -6.02
C ASP A 876 13.76 -28.74 -5.71
N GLY A 877 13.25 -29.36 -6.78
CA GLY A 877 12.07 -30.20 -6.86
C GLY A 877 12.32 -31.69 -6.59
N SER A 878 13.58 -32.08 -6.33
CA SER A 878 13.98 -33.49 -6.28
C SER A 878 13.48 -34.19 -5.01
N ASN A 879 13.39 -35.52 -5.07
CA ASN A 879 13.00 -36.34 -3.92
C ASN A 879 13.94 -36.13 -2.72
N GLU A 880 15.24 -35.91 -2.98
CA GLU A 880 16.23 -35.59 -1.93
C GLU A 880 16.04 -34.18 -1.35
N GLY A 881 15.63 -33.22 -2.19
CA GLY A 881 15.37 -31.83 -1.83
C GLY A 881 14.11 -31.60 -0.99
N HIS A 882 13.08 -32.46 -1.11
CA HIS A 882 11.78 -32.23 -0.46
C HIS A 882 11.58 -32.79 0.94
N ALA A 883 12.38 -33.77 1.36
CA ALA A 883 12.54 -34.30 2.73
C ALA A 883 12.54 -35.84 2.86
N GLY A 884 12.53 -36.62 1.77
CA GLY A 884 12.53 -38.09 1.86
C GLY A 884 11.35 -38.62 2.71
N PRO A 885 11.57 -39.40 3.78
CA PRO A 885 10.46 -39.92 4.60
C PRO A 885 9.86 -38.89 5.57
N PHE A 886 10.46 -37.71 5.73
CA PHE A 886 10.02 -36.68 6.69
C PHE A 886 8.98 -35.77 6.08
N MET A 887 7.94 -35.40 6.82
CA MET A 887 6.84 -34.57 6.31
C MET A 887 7.10 -33.06 6.48
N ALA A 888 8.16 -32.69 7.21
CA ALA A 888 8.64 -31.31 7.31
C ALA A 888 10.18 -31.29 7.42
N ARG A 889 10.83 -30.36 6.73
CA ARG A 889 12.29 -30.17 6.74
C ARG A 889 12.67 -28.70 6.62
N PHE A 890 13.79 -28.34 7.22
CA PHE A 890 14.27 -26.97 7.35
C PHE A 890 15.75 -26.88 6.94
N GLN A 891 16.08 -25.89 6.12
CA GLN A 891 17.46 -25.61 5.70
C GLN A 891 17.79 -24.17 6.03
N ILE A 892 18.85 -23.95 6.81
CA ILE A 892 19.38 -22.61 7.11
C ILE A 892 20.51 -22.38 6.12
N VAL A 893 20.39 -21.35 5.27
CA VAL A 893 21.33 -21.07 4.18
C VAL A 893 21.97 -19.71 4.41
N SER A 894 23.29 -19.68 4.55
CA SER A 894 24.06 -18.44 4.65
C SER A 894 24.65 -18.06 3.29
N VAL A 895 24.52 -16.80 2.87
CA VAL A 895 25.05 -16.29 1.61
C VAL A 895 26.35 -15.53 1.85
N ARG A 896 27.48 -16.00 1.30
CA ARG A 896 28.81 -15.44 1.61
C ARG A 896 28.98 -13.98 1.18
N LEU A 897 28.54 -13.64 -0.04
CA LEU A 897 28.79 -12.32 -0.61
C LEU A 897 28.00 -11.20 0.08
N THR A 898 26.78 -11.49 0.55
CA THR A 898 25.90 -10.51 1.18
C THR A 898 25.96 -10.56 2.71
N GLY A 899 26.32 -11.72 3.29
CA GLY A 899 26.25 -11.99 4.72
C GLY A 899 24.83 -12.29 5.22
N GLU A 900 23.86 -12.38 4.31
CA GLU A 900 22.45 -12.65 4.62
C GLU A 900 22.22 -14.11 4.97
N VAL A 901 21.18 -14.37 5.78
CA VAL A 901 20.77 -15.72 6.19
C VAL A 901 19.32 -15.96 5.78
N TYR A 902 19.07 -17.11 5.18
CA TYR A 902 17.76 -17.56 4.73
C TYR A 902 17.35 -18.86 5.43
N LEU A 903 16.06 -19.03 5.66
CA LEU A 903 15.45 -20.26 6.18
C LEU A 903 14.48 -20.82 5.13
N LEU A 904 14.81 -21.96 4.56
CA LEU A 904 13.95 -22.71 3.64
C LEU A 904 13.18 -23.75 4.45
N ALA A 905 11.87 -23.62 4.52
CA ALA A 905 11.01 -24.54 5.24
C ALA A 905 10.09 -25.28 4.26
N THR A 906 10.25 -26.59 4.17
CA THR A 906 9.54 -27.47 3.25
C THR A 906 8.57 -28.37 4.03
N TYR A 907 7.34 -28.48 3.54
CA TYR A 907 6.25 -29.18 4.22
C TYR A 907 5.45 -30.03 3.21
N SER A 908 4.99 -31.21 3.63
CA SER A 908 3.95 -31.95 2.93
C SER A 908 2.56 -31.43 3.34
N HIS A 909 1.64 -31.25 2.39
CA HIS A 909 0.25 -30.90 2.71
C HIS A 909 -0.46 -31.92 3.62
N SER A 910 0.08 -33.12 3.79
CA SER A 910 -0.44 -34.11 4.74
C SER A 910 -0.30 -33.72 6.21
N VAL A 911 0.49 -32.67 6.53
CA VAL A 911 0.70 -32.17 7.91
C VAL A 911 0.21 -30.75 8.15
N PHE A 912 -0.24 -30.05 7.10
CA PHE A 912 -0.76 -28.69 7.23
C PHE A 912 -1.87 -28.37 6.22
N ASP A 913 -2.74 -27.44 6.59
CA ASP A 913 -3.51 -26.65 5.64
C ASP A 913 -3.19 -25.16 5.80
N ALA A 914 -3.84 -24.32 4.98
CA ALA A 914 -3.57 -22.89 4.96
C ALA A 914 -3.61 -22.25 6.36
N LEU A 915 -4.64 -22.57 7.16
CA LEU A 915 -4.85 -21.95 8.47
C LEU A 915 -3.85 -22.47 9.52
N SER A 916 -3.55 -23.76 9.53
CA SER A 916 -2.56 -24.30 10.47
C SER A 916 -1.15 -23.81 10.14
N LEU A 917 -0.83 -23.61 8.85
CA LEU A 917 0.49 -23.12 8.42
C LEU A 917 0.74 -21.67 8.86
N VAL A 918 -0.27 -20.81 8.82
CA VAL A 918 -0.14 -19.42 9.34
C VAL A 918 0.21 -19.43 10.81
N ALA A 919 -0.55 -20.19 11.62
CA ALA A 919 -0.29 -20.27 13.05
C ALA A 919 1.12 -20.82 13.32
N TRP A 920 1.55 -21.82 12.55
CA TRP A 920 2.90 -22.35 12.61
C TRP A 920 3.97 -21.31 12.28
N HIS A 921 3.84 -20.54 11.19
CA HIS A 921 4.82 -19.51 10.81
C HIS A 921 4.91 -18.36 11.81
N LEU A 922 3.78 -17.94 12.40
CA LEU A 922 3.77 -16.92 13.45
C LEU A 922 4.50 -17.40 14.71
N ASP A 923 4.23 -18.64 15.14
CA ASP A 923 4.88 -19.21 16.31
C ASP A 923 6.37 -19.50 16.02
N LEU A 924 6.72 -19.91 14.80
CA LEU A 924 8.11 -20.07 14.37
C LEU A 924 8.89 -18.75 14.40
N ASN A 925 8.30 -17.63 13.93
CA ASN A 925 8.92 -16.31 14.01
C ASN A 925 9.22 -15.91 15.46
N ARG A 926 8.30 -16.21 16.40
CA ARG A 926 8.47 -15.94 17.83
C ARG A 926 9.63 -16.77 18.42
N TYR A 927 9.67 -18.07 18.17
CA TYR A 927 10.73 -18.95 18.68
C TYR A 927 12.10 -18.66 18.06
N VAL A 928 12.18 -18.27 16.79
CA VAL A 928 13.45 -17.84 16.17
C VAL A 928 13.95 -16.53 16.79
N LYS A 929 13.03 -15.60 17.11
CA LYS A 929 13.36 -14.34 17.78
C LYS A 929 13.81 -14.54 19.23
N ASP A 930 13.14 -15.39 19.98
CA ASP A 930 13.47 -15.71 21.37
C ASP A 930 13.24 -17.20 21.67
N PRO A 931 14.28 -18.04 21.56
CA PRO A 931 14.16 -19.48 21.83
C PRO A 931 13.81 -19.82 23.29
N GLU A 932 14.07 -18.90 24.23
CA GLU A 932 13.87 -19.10 25.66
C GLU A 932 12.51 -18.59 26.17
N MET A 933 11.67 -18.06 25.27
CA MET A 933 10.35 -17.55 25.63
C MET A 933 9.46 -18.64 26.27
N GLU A 934 8.51 -18.20 27.11
CA GLU A 934 7.47 -19.09 27.61
C GLU A 934 6.69 -19.74 26.45
N GLU A 935 6.30 -20.99 26.64
CA GLU A 935 5.60 -21.75 25.61
C GLU A 935 4.28 -21.04 25.25
N VAL A 936 4.10 -20.79 23.95
CA VAL A 936 2.86 -20.18 23.45
C VAL A 936 1.69 -21.10 23.78
N LYS A 937 0.62 -20.58 24.38
CA LYS A 937 -0.59 -21.36 24.72
C LYS A 937 -1.01 -22.24 23.53
N GLY A 938 -1.06 -23.54 23.80
CA GLY A 938 -1.13 -24.59 22.78
C GLY A 938 -2.41 -24.56 21.94
N LEU A 939 -2.23 -24.80 20.64
CA LEU A 939 -3.31 -25.26 19.78
C LEU A 939 -3.76 -26.66 20.20
N THR A 940 -4.97 -27.04 19.80
CA THR A 940 -5.48 -28.40 20.00
C THR A 940 -4.72 -29.37 19.10
N PRO A 941 -4.07 -30.40 19.65
CA PRO A 941 -3.33 -31.37 18.87
C PRO A 941 -4.21 -32.02 17.80
N TYR A 942 -3.74 -32.09 16.56
CA TYR A 942 -4.48 -32.69 15.44
C TYR A 942 -4.92 -34.13 15.71
N ARG A 943 -4.16 -34.86 16.54
CA ARG A 943 -4.51 -36.20 17.02
C ARG A 943 -5.95 -36.31 17.49
N LEU A 944 -6.39 -35.38 18.34
CA LEU A 944 -7.73 -35.42 18.91
C LEU A 944 -8.79 -35.37 17.80
N TRP A 945 -8.61 -34.48 16.82
CA TRP A 945 -9.51 -34.39 15.67
C TRP A 945 -9.47 -35.63 14.79
N ALA A 946 -8.27 -36.13 14.47
CA ALA A 946 -8.11 -37.33 13.66
C ALA A 946 -8.77 -38.55 14.32
N ASP A 947 -8.61 -38.73 15.63
CA ASP A 947 -9.23 -39.82 16.39
C ASP A 947 -10.76 -39.71 16.35
N MET A 948 -11.33 -38.50 16.55
CA MET A 948 -12.78 -38.27 16.45
C MET A 948 -13.32 -38.56 15.05
N TYR A 949 -12.64 -38.09 13.99
CA TYR A 949 -13.04 -38.35 12.60
C TYR A 949 -13.13 -39.84 12.30
N HIS A 950 -12.11 -40.61 12.67
CA HIS A 950 -12.09 -42.05 12.40
C HIS A 950 -13.06 -42.83 13.30
N GLN A 951 -13.19 -42.45 14.58
CA GLN A 951 -14.08 -43.12 15.52
C GLN A 951 -15.56 -42.93 15.15
N PHE A 952 -15.95 -41.72 14.74
CA PHE A 952 -17.34 -41.38 14.41
C PHE A 952 -17.66 -41.44 12.91
N GLY A 953 -16.68 -41.70 12.04
CA GLY A 953 -16.87 -41.87 10.60
C GLY A 953 -17.76 -43.06 10.19
N GLY A 954 -18.09 -43.95 11.14
CA GLY A 954 -19.08 -45.03 10.98
C GLY A 954 -20.48 -44.70 11.55
N SER A 955 -20.68 -43.51 12.13
CA SER A 955 -21.94 -43.13 12.77
C SER A 955 -23.07 -42.90 11.76
N LEU A 956 -24.32 -42.87 12.24
CA LEU A 956 -25.48 -42.53 11.41
C LEU A 956 -25.36 -41.13 10.78
N GLY A 957 -24.79 -40.16 11.51
CA GLY A 957 -24.55 -38.82 10.97
C GLY A 957 -23.56 -38.84 9.80
N ALA A 958 -22.47 -39.60 9.93
CA ALA A 958 -21.50 -39.78 8.86
C ALA A 958 -22.12 -40.45 7.62
N LEU A 959 -22.87 -41.54 7.83
CA LEU A 959 -23.55 -42.25 6.74
C LEU A 959 -24.59 -41.38 6.02
N HIS A 960 -25.32 -40.53 6.76
CA HIS A 960 -26.25 -39.57 6.16
C HIS A 960 -25.51 -38.56 5.26
N SER A 961 -24.39 -38.01 5.71
CA SER A 961 -23.59 -37.10 4.89
C SER A 961 -22.95 -37.77 3.67
N VAL A 962 -22.56 -39.05 3.79
CA VAL A 962 -22.13 -39.87 2.65
C VAL A 962 -23.27 -40.04 1.65
N GLU A 963 -24.44 -40.46 2.11
CA GLU A 963 -25.60 -40.67 1.24
C GLU A 963 -26.02 -39.39 0.51
N TRP A 964 -25.98 -38.25 1.20
CA TRP A 964 -26.25 -36.95 0.60
C TRP A 964 -25.30 -36.62 -0.56
N ASN A 965 -23.99 -36.78 -0.35
CA ASN A 965 -22.99 -36.54 -1.40
C ASN A 965 -23.11 -37.52 -2.55
N VAL A 966 -23.37 -38.80 -2.26
CA VAL A 966 -23.60 -39.83 -3.28
C VAL A 966 -24.81 -39.47 -4.14
N ARG A 967 -25.92 -39.02 -3.56
CA ARG A 967 -27.11 -38.59 -4.32
C ARG A 967 -26.81 -37.39 -5.23
N ARG A 968 -26.04 -36.41 -4.74
CA ARG A 968 -25.66 -35.21 -5.50
C ARG A 968 -24.77 -35.52 -6.70
N LEU A 969 -23.82 -36.44 -6.52
CA LEU A 969 -22.84 -36.81 -7.55
C LEU A 969 -23.31 -37.94 -8.48
N ARG A 970 -24.42 -38.62 -8.16
CA ARG A 970 -24.89 -39.75 -8.96
C ARG A 970 -25.26 -39.31 -10.37
N GLY A 971 -24.74 -40.01 -11.37
CA GLY A 971 -24.94 -39.67 -12.77
C GLY A 971 -23.87 -38.75 -13.35
N ILE A 972 -22.85 -38.35 -12.57
CA ILE A 972 -21.74 -37.50 -13.03
C ILE A 972 -21.05 -38.07 -14.29
N GLY A 973 -20.98 -39.40 -14.43
CA GLY A 973 -20.38 -40.06 -15.59
C GLY A 973 -21.06 -39.69 -16.92
N ARG A 974 -22.35 -39.34 -16.91
CA ARG A 974 -23.10 -38.93 -18.12
C ARG A 974 -22.69 -37.57 -18.65
N PHE A 975 -22.15 -36.70 -17.80
CA PHE A 975 -21.79 -35.33 -18.15
C PHE A 975 -20.28 -35.16 -18.36
N ALA A 976 -19.49 -36.06 -17.78
CA ALA A 976 -18.05 -35.95 -17.68
C ALA A 976 -17.33 -35.71 -19.02
N GLU A 977 -17.69 -36.45 -20.07
CA GLU A 977 -17.07 -36.32 -21.40
C GLU A 977 -17.17 -34.89 -21.96
N ARG A 978 -18.25 -34.17 -21.63
CA ARG A 978 -18.50 -32.82 -22.14
C ARG A 978 -18.19 -31.72 -21.14
N ALA A 979 -18.31 -31.98 -19.83
CA ALA A 979 -18.26 -30.96 -18.79
C ALA A 979 -16.91 -30.86 -18.05
N LEU A 980 -16.05 -31.90 -18.11
CA LEU A 980 -14.76 -31.85 -17.40
C LEU A 980 -13.79 -30.88 -18.08
N TRP A 981 -13.28 -29.94 -17.30
CA TRP A 981 -12.36 -28.89 -17.75
C TRP A 981 -11.26 -28.64 -16.70
N PRO A 982 -10.01 -28.29 -17.09
CA PRO A 982 -9.50 -28.24 -18.47
C PRO A 982 -9.44 -29.63 -19.11
N LYS A 983 -9.28 -29.68 -20.43
CA LYS A 983 -9.07 -30.94 -21.15
C LYS A 983 -7.62 -31.40 -20.94
N ALA A 984 -7.43 -32.66 -20.58
CA ALA A 984 -6.08 -33.24 -20.46
C ALA A 984 -5.47 -33.43 -21.86
N ARG A 985 -4.34 -32.76 -22.12
CA ARG A 985 -3.51 -32.93 -23.32
C ARG A 985 -2.48 -34.04 -23.15
N THR A 986 -2.04 -34.26 -21.92
CA THR A 986 -1.11 -35.33 -21.51
C THR A 986 -1.52 -35.90 -20.16
N GLU A 987 -0.98 -37.06 -19.79
CA GLU A 987 -1.24 -37.70 -18.50
C GLU A 987 -0.65 -36.88 -17.32
N GLY A 988 -1.38 -36.81 -16.21
CA GLY A 988 -0.97 -36.12 -14.97
C GLY A 988 -1.18 -34.60 -15.00
N TRP A 989 -1.09 -33.97 -13.82
CA TRP A 989 -1.46 -32.56 -13.62
C TRP A 989 -0.40 -31.78 -12.83
N MET A 990 0.87 -32.11 -12.99
CA MET A 990 1.93 -31.67 -12.08
C MET A 990 2.62 -30.40 -12.53
N VAL A 991 2.70 -29.45 -11.61
CA VAL A 991 3.56 -28.26 -11.70
C VAL A 991 4.97 -28.62 -11.24
N ALA A 992 5.75 -29.22 -12.13
CA ALA A 992 7.17 -29.49 -11.91
C ALA A 992 7.92 -29.73 -13.23
N GLU A 993 9.24 -29.61 -13.17
CA GLU A 993 10.14 -30.16 -14.18
C GLU A 993 10.30 -31.67 -13.96
N GLU A 994 10.47 -32.41 -15.05
CA GLU A 994 10.65 -33.87 -14.99
C GLU A 994 12.12 -34.19 -15.29
N ASP A 995 12.70 -35.11 -14.52
CA ASP A 995 14.12 -35.50 -14.63
C ASP A 995 14.43 -36.38 -15.86
N GLU A 996 13.41 -36.80 -16.62
CA GLU A 996 13.59 -37.65 -17.80
C GLU A 996 13.81 -36.81 -19.07
N GLU A 997 14.96 -36.97 -19.73
CA GLU A 997 15.43 -36.19 -20.89
C GLU A 997 14.42 -36.10 -22.06
N VAL A 998 13.44 -37.01 -22.18
CA VAL A 998 12.32 -36.89 -23.15
C VAL A 998 11.05 -37.57 -22.63
N SER A 999 10.25 -36.90 -21.81
CA SER A 999 8.92 -37.38 -21.41
C SER A 999 7.82 -36.94 -22.41
N ALA A 1000 6.72 -37.71 -22.51
CA ALA A 1000 5.55 -37.31 -23.31
C ALA A 1000 4.96 -35.96 -22.89
N ARG A 1001 5.14 -35.59 -21.62
CA ARG A 1001 4.73 -34.30 -21.06
C ARG A 1001 5.63 -33.17 -21.55
N GLN A 1002 6.95 -33.37 -21.64
CA GLN A 1002 7.86 -32.38 -22.21
C GLN A 1002 7.53 -32.10 -23.68
N VAL A 1003 7.24 -33.13 -24.48
CA VAL A 1003 6.80 -32.97 -25.88
C VAL A 1003 5.49 -32.17 -25.96
N CYS A 1004 4.53 -32.46 -25.07
CA CYS A 1004 3.29 -31.71 -25.00
C CYS A 1004 3.54 -30.25 -24.60
N ARG A 1005 4.40 -30.02 -23.60
CA ARG A 1005 4.78 -28.69 -23.11
C ARG A 1005 5.41 -27.85 -24.23
N GLU A 1006 6.39 -28.37 -24.95
CA GLU A 1006 7.00 -27.62 -26.07
C GLU A 1006 5.95 -27.21 -27.11
N LYS A 1007 5.01 -28.10 -27.44
CA LYS A 1007 3.93 -27.80 -28.38
C LYS A 1007 2.94 -26.76 -27.84
N VAL A 1008 2.60 -26.82 -26.56
CA VAL A 1008 1.68 -25.87 -25.92
C VAL A 1008 2.26 -24.45 -25.92
N TRP A 1009 3.58 -24.32 -25.76
CA TRP A 1009 4.28 -23.04 -25.67
C TRP A 1009 4.84 -22.55 -27.01
N GLU A 1010 4.60 -23.24 -28.12
CA GLU A 1010 5.11 -22.88 -29.45
C GLU A 1010 4.66 -21.46 -29.88
N GLU A 1011 3.40 -21.11 -29.63
CA GLU A 1011 2.85 -19.78 -29.91
C GLU A 1011 3.35 -18.69 -28.93
N ASP A 1012 3.84 -19.10 -27.75
CA ASP A 1012 4.39 -18.23 -26.70
C ASP A 1012 5.93 -18.12 -26.79
N GLY A 1013 6.55 -18.55 -27.90
CA GLY A 1013 8.00 -18.46 -28.13
C GLY A 1013 8.83 -19.66 -27.66
N GLY A 1014 8.18 -20.77 -27.30
CA GLY A 1014 8.80 -22.04 -26.87
C GLY A 1014 8.99 -22.16 -25.36
N TRP A 1015 9.04 -23.38 -24.82
CA TRP A 1015 9.14 -23.60 -23.38
C TRP A 1015 10.50 -23.16 -22.82
N GLU A 1016 11.60 -23.44 -23.51
CA GLU A 1016 12.95 -23.12 -23.00
C GLU A 1016 13.16 -21.63 -22.68
N VAL A 1017 12.55 -20.72 -23.45
CA VAL A 1017 12.63 -19.26 -23.19
C VAL A 1017 11.76 -18.85 -21.99
N ASN A 1018 10.68 -19.59 -21.73
CA ASN A 1018 9.67 -19.27 -20.72
C ASN A 1018 9.87 -20.02 -19.39
N ARG A 1019 10.73 -21.04 -19.38
CA ARG A 1019 10.95 -21.98 -18.29
C ARG A 1019 11.29 -21.30 -16.96
N GLU A 1020 12.20 -20.34 -16.97
CA GLU A 1020 12.64 -19.66 -15.73
C GLU A 1020 11.51 -18.88 -15.05
N VAL A 1021 10.64 -18.25 -15.85
CA VAL A 1021 9.53 -17.41 -15.38
C VAL A 1021 8.35 -18.28 -14.95
N TYR A 1022 8.06 -19.35 -15.69
CA TYR A 1022 6.86 -20.17 -15.53
C TYR A 1022 7.12 -21.58 -14.96
N ALA A 1023 8.27 -21.82 -14.32
CA ALA A 1023 8.53 -23.05 -13.56
C ALA A 1023 7.47 -23.29 -12.46
N PHE A 1024 7.00 -22.22 -11.83
CA PHE A 1024 5.87 -22.20 -10.90
C PHE A 1024 4.84 -21.18 -11.40
N PRO A 1025 4.09 -21.52 -12.46
CA PRO A 1025 3.32 -20.56 -13.22
C PRO A 1025 2.19 -19.98 -12.37
N ARG A 1026 2.15 -18.65 -12.28
CA ARG A 1026 1.09 -17.91 -11.59
C ARG A 1026 0.70 -16.71 -12.42
N HIS A 1027 -0.59 -16.51 -12.61
CA HIS A 1027 -1.12 -15.32 -13.28
C HIS A 1027 -2.27 -14.74 -12.47
N SER A 1028 -2.14 -13.49 -12.06
CA SER A 1028 -3.11 -12.84 -11.18
C SER A 1028 -3.83 -11.66 -11.84
N ARG A 1029 -5.00 -11.32 -11.30
CA ARG A 1029 -5.82 -10.18 -11.70
C ARG A 1029 -6.52 -9.58 -10.49
N ILE A 1030 -6.68 -8.26 -10.52
CA ILE A 1030 -7.57 -7.52 -9.62
C ILE A 1030 -8.75 -7.03 -10.45
N VAL A 1031 -9.97 -7.29 -9.97
CA VAL A 1031 -11.21 -6.91 -10.63
C VAL A 1031 -12.08 -6.12 -9.67
N THR A 1032 -12.31 -4.84 -9.98
CA THR A 1032 -13.25 -4.00 -9.23
C THR A 1032 -14.69 -4.36 -9.56
N LEU A 1033 -15.41 -4.84 -8.55
CA LEU A 1033 -16.79 -5.28 -8.59
C LEU A 1033 -17.70 -4.25 -7.90
N ARG A 1034 -17.94 -3.11 -8.56
CA ARG A 1034 -18.72 -1.98 -7.99
C ARG A 1034 -20.10 -2.35 -7.42
N GLY A 1035 -20.72 -3.41 -7.94
CA GLY A 1035 -22.02 -3.91 -7.45
C GLY A 1035 -21.94 -4.87 -6.26
N MET A 1036 -20.74 -5.25 -5.80
CA MET A 1036 -20.54 -6.32 -4.81
C MET A 1036 -21.25 -6.04 -3.47
N GLN A 1037 -21.12 -4.81 -2.95
CA GLN A 1037 -21.76 -4.43 -1.69
C GLN A 1037 -23.28 -4.42 -1.77
N LYS A 1038 -23.84 -4.07 -2.93
CA LYS A 1038 -25.28 -4.13 -3.17
C LYS A 1038 -25.75 -5.58 -3.26
N LEU A 1039 -25.03 -6.42 -4.00
CA LEU A 1039 -25.28 -7.85 -4.12
C LEU A 1039 -25.28 -8.55 -2.74
N LEU A 1040 -24.31 -8.22 -1.87
CA LEU A 1040 -24.25 -8.73 -0.51
C LEU A 1040 -25.47 -8.31 0.31
N ARG A 1041 -25.89 -7.04 0.25
CA ARG A 1041 -27.04 -6.53 1.03
C ARG A 1041 -28.40 -7.04 0.55
N GLU A 1042 -28.60 -7.11 -0.77
CA GLU A 1042 -29.92 -7.40 -1.36
C GLU A 1042 -30.14 -8.88 -1.63
N VAL A 1043 -29.08 -9.60 -2.00
CA VAL A 1043 -29.14 -11.03 -2.35
C VAL A 1043 -28.55 -11.92 -1.26
N GLY A 1044 -27.75 -11.37 -0.35
CA GLY A 1044 -27.03 -12.14 0.69
C GLY A 1044 -25.80 -12.88 0.17
N MET A 1045 -25.31 -12.51 -1.02
CA MET A 1045 -24.27 -13.27 -1.73
C MET A 1045 -22.87 -12.97 -1.19
N SER A 1046 -22.20 -13.99 -0.65
CA SER A 1046 -20.82 -13.87 -0.19
C SER A 1046 -19.83 -13.79 -1.36
N PRO A 1047 -18.68 -13.10 -1.20
CA PRO A 1047 -17.65 -13.04 -2.25
C PRO A 1047 -17.13 -14.42 -2.71
N ALA A 1048 -17.00 -15.36 -1.78
CA ALA A 1048 -16.53 -16.71 -2.07
C ALA A 1048 -17.53 -17.48 -2.94
N ILE A 1049 -18.83 -17.38 -2.64
CA ILE A 1049 -19.89 -18.05 -3.41
C ILE A 1049 -20.05 -17.36 -4.78
N LEU A 1050 -19.87 -16.03 -4.87
CA LEU A 1050 -19.84 -15.32 -6.14
C LEU A 1050 -18.72 -15.83 -7.05
N MET A 1051 -17.51 -16.03 -6.51
CA MET A 1051 -16.38 -16.58 -7.29
C MET A 1051 -16.67 -18.03 -7.72
N LYS A 1052 -17.23 -18.86 -6.84
CA LYS A 1052 -17.68 -20.22 -7.17
C LYS A 1052 -18.70 -20.23 -8.32
N ALA A 1053 -19.68 -19.32 -8.28
CA ALA A 1053 -20.67 -19.15 -9.34
C ALA A 1053 -20.03 -18.68 -10.65
N ALA A 1054 -19.04 -17.77 -10.57
CA ALA A 1054 -18.28 -17.32 -11.72
C ALA A 1054 -17.48 -18.45 -12.38
N ILE A 1055 -16.85 -19.33 -11.59
CA ILE A 1055 -16.14 -20.52 -12.07
C ILE A 1055 -17.10 -21.49 -12.76
N ALA A 1056 -18.29 -21.71 -12.20
CA ALA A 1056 -19.29 -22.55 -12.83
C ALA A 1056 -19.70 -22.01 -14.22
N ILE A 1057 -20.01 -20.72 -14.32
CA ILE A 1057 -20.32 -20.06 -15.60
C ILE A 1057 -19.12 -20.15 -16.54
N PHE A 1058 -17.94 -19.80 -16.07
CA PHE A 1058 -16.70 -19.88 -16.84
C PHE A 1058 -16.51 -21.27 -17.45
N ASN A 1059 -16.64 -22.36 -16.67
CA ASN A 1059 -16.50 -23.72 -17.18
C ASN A 1059 -17.54 -24.06 -18.26
N THR A 1060 -18.79 -23.58 -18.13
CA THR A 1060 -19.80 -23.77 -19.18
C THR A 1060 -19.49 -23.00 -20.46
N LEU A 1061 -18.85 -21.83 -20.37
CA LEU A 1061 -18.37 -21.10 -21.55
C LEU A 1061 -17.25 -21.87 -22.26
N GLN A 1062 -16.34 -22.49 -21.50
CA GLN A 1062 -15.23 -23.26 -22.07
C GLN A 1062 -15.68 -24.58 -22.71
N THR A 1063 -16.66 -25.25 -22.09
CA THR A 1063 -17.09 -26.59 -22.50
C THR A 1063 -18.30 -26.60 -23.42
N ARG A 1064 -19.08 -25.52 -23.43
CA ARG A 1064 -20.43 -25.44 -24.00
C ARG A 1064 -21.41 -26.46 -23.40
N SER A 1065 -21.09 -26.99 -22.23
CA SER A 1065 -21.96 -27.85 -21.43
C SER A 1065 -22.94 -27.01 -20.62
N GLN A 1066 -24.10 -27.58 -20.26
CA GLN A 1066 -25.01 -26.97 -19.29
C GLN A 1066 -24.55 -27.18 -17.84
N TYR A 1067 -23.60 -28.10 -17.63
CA TYR A 1067 -23.05 -28.47 -16.33
C TYR A 1067 -21.60 -28.03 -16.20
N ALA A 1068 -21.24 -27.55 -15.01
CA ALA A 1068 -19.87 -27.32 -14.58
C ALA A 1068 -19.47 -28.37 -13.53
N ILE A 1069 -18.27 -28.93 -13.71
CA ILE A 1069 -17.67 -29.89 -12.77
C ILE A 1069 -16.29 -29.39 -12.38
N PHE A 1070 -16.04 -29.21 -11.09
CA PHE A 1070 -14.75 -28.78 -10.54
C PHE A 1070 -14.67 -29.09 -9.04
N ASN A 1071 -13.47 -29.00 -8.46
CA ASN A 1071 -13.24 -29.22 -7.03
C ASN A 1071 -13.25 -27.89 -6.26
N THR A 1072 -13.81 -27.86 -5.06
CA THR A 1072 -13.66 -26.76 -4.10
C THR A 1072 -13.03 -27.25 -2.82
N TRP A 1073 -12.16 -26.43 -2.25
CA TRP A 1073 -11.44 -26.75 -1.01
C TRP A 1073 -12.05 -25.94 0.14
N HIS A 1074 -12.57 -26.64 1.14
CA HIS A 1074 -13.20 -26.03 2.31
C HIS A 1074 -12.35 -26.27 3.55
N ALA A 1075 -12.23 -25.31 4.46
CA ALA A 1075 -11.34 -25.44 5.63
C ALA A 1075 -11.68 -26.63 6.55
N GLY A 1076 -12.94 -27.09 6.59
CA GLY A 1076 -13.34 -28.29 7.34
C GLY A 1076 -13.14 -28.21 8.86
N ARG A 1077 -13.02 -27.00 9.43
CA ARG A 1077 -12.78 -26.74 10.86
C ARG A 1077 -14.05 -26.93 11.70
N LYS A 1078 -14.55 -28.16 11.79
CA LYS A 1078 -15.65 -28.61 12.67
C LYS A 1078 -15.27 -29.93 13.34
N TRP A 1079 -15.93 -30.30 14.44
CA TRP A 1079 -15.82 -31.65 15.00
C TRP A 1079 -16.79 -32.60 14.28
N PRO A 1080 -16.30 -33.52 13.43
CA PRO A 1080 -17.14 -34.32 12.56
C PRO A 1080 -17.90 -35.38 13.35
N PHE A 1081 -19.23 -35.40 13.20
CA PHE A 1081 -20.12 -36.49 13.64
C PHE A 1081 -20.14 -36.81 15.13
N VAL A 1082 -19.53 -35.97 15.96
CA VAL A 1082 -19.56 -36.13 17.42
C VAL A 1082 -20.97 -35.83 17.95
N PRO A 1083 -21.46 -36.55 18.97
CA PRO A 1083 -22.72 -36.23 19.62
C PRO A 1083 -22.71 -34.81 20.21
N PRO A 1084 -23.86 -34.10 20.24
CA PRO A 1084 -23.91 -32.70 20.71
C PRO A 1084 -23.32 -32.48 22.11
N TRP A 1085 -23.54 -33.43 23.03
CA TRP A 1085 -22.98 -33.36 24.39
C TRP A 1085 -21.45 -33.42 24.39
N LEU A 1086 -20.84 -34.19 23.48
CA LEU A 1086 -19.38 -34.30 23.37
C LEU A 1086 -18.83 -33.06 22.66
N ALA A 1087 -19.50 -32.60 21.59
CA ALA A 1087 -19.16 -31.38 20.88
C ALA A 1087 -19.01 -30.18 21.82
N SER A 1088 -19.93 -30.03 22.78
CA SER A 1088 -19.89 -28.94 23.79
C SER A 1088 -18.71 -29.01 24.78
N THR A 1089 -17.98 -30.12 24.81
CA THR A 1089 -16.83 -30.31 25.70
C THR A 1089 -15.47 -30.26 25.00
N LEU A 1090 -15.47 -30.27 23.66
CA LEU A 1090 -14.26 -30.24 22.86
C LEU A 1090 -13.76 -28.79 22.68
N PRO A 1091 -12.44 -28.58 22.49
CA PRO A 1091 -11.90 -27.26 22.17
C PRO A 1091 -12.50 -26.69 20.87
N PRO A 1092 -12.41 -25.37 20.61
CA PRO A 1092 -12.88 -24.79 19.33
C PRO A 1092 -12.24 -25.48 18.12
N ALA A 1093 -12.99 -25.87 17.09
CA ALA A 1093 -12.40 -26.63 15.97
C ALA A 1093 -11.37 -25.81 15.14
N MET A 1094 -11.44 -24.49 15.21
CA MET A 1094 -10.42 -23.62 14.62
C MET A 1094 -9.05 -23.66 15.34
N SER A 1095 -8.99 -24.22 16.56
CA SER A 1095 -7.73 -24.39 17.29
C SER A 1095 -6.96 -25.64 16.88
N ILE A 1096 -7.42 -26.40 15.90
CA ILE A 1096 -6.79 -27.67 15.53
C ILE A 1096 -5.46 -27.42 14.80
N ASP A 1097 -4.37 -27.95 15.34
CA ASP A 1097 -3.01 -27.84 14.81
C ASP A 1097 -2.71 -28.91 13.76
N GLY A 1098 -3.36 -28.81 12.61
CA GLY A 1098 -3.16 -29.74 11.49
C GLY A 1098 -4.24 -29.63 10.43
N PRO A 1099 -4.17 -30.47 9.39
CA PRO A 1099 -4.99 -30.30 8.19
C PRO A 1099 -6.42 -30.81 8.38
N THR A 1100 -7.41 -29.92 8.31
CA THR A 1100 -8.84 -30.29 8.30
C THR A 1100 -9.53 -30.02 6.97
N THR A 1101 -8.81 -29.47 5.99
CA THR A 1101 -9.36 -29.06 4.69
C THR A 1101 -10.05 -30.19 3.92
N GLU A 1102 -11.28 -30.03 3.46
CA GLU A 1102 -12.03 -31.06 2.72
C GLU A 1102 -12.09 -30.78 1.21
N TRP A 1103 -12.08 -31.86 0.42
CA TRP A 1103 -12.29 -31.84 -1.03
C TRP A 1103 -13.75 -32.05 -1.35
N ILE A 1104 -14.32 -31.13 -2.13
CA ILE A 1104 -15.71 -31.18 -2.54
C ILE A 1104 -15.76 -31.06 -4.06
N VAL A 1105 -16.08 -32.18 -4.72
CA VAL A 1105 -16.38 -32.14 -6.15
C VAL A 1105 -17.76 -31.53 -6.33
N GLU A 1106 -17.84 -30.45 -7.10
CA GLU A 1106 -19.06 -29.75 -7.48
C GLU A 1106 -19.60 -30.30 -8.81
N LEU A 1107 -20.92 -30.46 -8.87
CA LEU A 1107 -21.66 -30.77 -10.09
C LEU A 1107 -22.83 -29.78 -10.16
N ILE A 1108 -22.63 -28.68 -10.90
CA ILE A 1108 -23.54 -27.54 -10.93
C ILE A 1108 -24.19 -27.45 -12.31
N GLU A 1109 -25.51 -27.46 -12.36
CA GLU A 1109 -26.28 -27.09 -13.54
C GLU A 1109 -26.38 -25.56 -13.61
N VAL A 1110 -25.74 -24.95 -14.60
CA VAL A 1110 -25.64 -23.49 -14.73
C VAL A 1110 -26.76 -22.91 -15.61
N ILE A 1111 -27.10 -23.62 -16.70
CA ILE A 1111 -28.05 -23.12 -17.70
C ILE A 1111 -29.39 -23.84 -17.52
N ARG A 1112 -30.30 -23.24 -16.73
CA ARG A 1112 -31.71 -23.66 -16.65
C ARG A 1112 -32.61 -22.74 -17.47
N PRO A 1113 -33.56 -23.27 -18.26
CA PRO A 1113 -34.46 -22.45 -19.07
C PRO A 1113 -35.22 -21.42 -18.23
N GLY A 1114 -35.04 -20.13 -18.56
CA GLY A 1114 -35.74 -19.01 -17.90
C GLY A 1114 -35.22 -18.64 -16.51
N GLU A 1115 -34.18 -19.31 -15.98
CA GLU A 1115 -33.59 -18.94 -14.69
C GLU A 1115 -32.81 -17.62 -14.82
N THR A 1116 -33.14 -16.64 -13.99
CA THR A 1116 -32.46 -15.33 -13.95
C THR A 1116 -31.11 -15.41 -13.24
N VAL A 1117 -30.24 -14.42 -13.47
CA VAL A 1117 -28.95 -14.33 -12.75
C VAL A 1117 -29.16 -14.24 -11.23
N SER A 1118 -30.13 -13.45 -10.75
CA SER A 1118 -30.45 -13.34 -9.31
C SER A 1118 -30.91 -14.68 -8.73
N SER A 1119 -31.78 -15.42 -9.42
CA SER A 1119 -32.24 -16.75 -9.02
C SER A 1119 -31.12 -17.78 -9.01
N PHE A 1120 -30.23 -17.75 -10.01
CA PHE A 1120 -29.06 -18.62 -10.06
C PHE A 1120 -28.11 -18.37 -8.88
N LEU A 1121 -27.81 -17.10 -8.59
CA LEU A 1121 -26.97 -16.72 -7.46
C LEU A 1121 -27.61 -17.14 -6.13
N LYS A 1122 -28.91 -16.90 -5.93
CA LYS A 1122 -29.66 -17.36 -4.75
C LYS A 1122 -29.52 -18.87 -4.57
N ARG A 1123 -29.75 -19.65 -5.63
CA ARG A 1123 -29.62 -21.10 -5.63
C ARG A 1123 -28.20 -21.57 -5.29
N MET A 1124 -27.18 -20.92 -5.85
CA MET A 1124 -25.78 -21.22 -5.52
C MET A 1124 -25.50 -21.04 -4.02
N SER A 1125 -26.11 -20.04 -3.38
CA SER A 1125 -26.01 -19.83 -1.93
C SER A 1125 -26.73 -20.93 -1.15
N ASP A 1126 -27.98 -21.23 -1.52
CA ASP A 1126 -28.79 -22.25 -0.83
C ASP A 1126 -28.17 -23.66 -0.97
N GLU A 1127 -27.57 -23.98 -2.13
CA GLU A 1127 -26.86 -25.22 -2.37
C GLU A 1127 -25.55 -25.31 -1.55
N ASP A 1128 -24.81 -24.21 -1.39
CA ASP A 1128 -23.61 -24.18 -0.55
C ASP A 1128 -23.96 -24.37 0.94
N ASP A 1129 -25.00 -23.70 1.42
CA ASP A 1129 -25.49 -23.83 2.81
C ASP A 1129 -25.88 -25.28 3.14
N ALA A 1130 -26.55 -25.97 2.21
CA ALA A 1130 -26.86 -27.38 2.36
C ALA A 1130 -25.59 -28.25 2.37
N LEU A 1131 -24.62 -27.94 1.50
CA LEU A 1131 -23.36 -28.66 1.40
C LEU A 1131 -22.49 -28.52 2.67
N GLN A 1132 -22.49 -27.36 3.32
CA GLN A 1132 -21.75 -27.10 4.57
C GLN A 1132 -22.12 -28.01 5.75
N GLN A 1133 -23.26 -28.72 5.67
CA GLN A 1133 -23.68 -29.71 6.67
C GLN A 1133 -23.08 -31.09 6.43
N HIS A 1134 -22.59 -31.36 5.21
CA HIS A 1134 -22.17 -32.67 4.75
C HIS A 1134 -20.72 -32.72 4.23
N VAL A 1135 -19.98 -31.62 4.32
CA VAL A 1135 -18.60 -31.42 3.86
C VAL A 1135 -17.58 -32.43 4.43
N GLN A 1136 -17.73 -32.89 5.67
CA GLN A 1136 -16.78 -33.82 6.31
C GLN A 1136 -17.12 -35.30 6.09
N ALA A 1137 -17.99 -35.63 5.13
CA ALA A 1137 -18.36 -37.00 4.82
C ALA A 1137 -17.12 -37.84 4.45
N PRO A 1138 -16.97 -39.07 4.99
CA PRO A 1138 -15.86 -39.95 4.62
C PRO A 1138 -15.74 -40.15 3.11
N TRP A 1139 -14.67 -39.62 2.54
CA TRP A 1139 -14.45 -39.50 1.10
C TRP A 1139 -14.47 -40.86 0.40
N TYR A 1140 -13.75 -41.85 0.93
CA TYR A 1140 -13.68 -43.17 0.30
C TYR A 1140 -14.98 -43.95 0.40
N LYS A 1141 -15.83 -43.67 1.40
CA LYS A 1141 -17.18 -44.25 1.42
C LYS A 1141 -18.08 -43.66 0.34
N ILE A 1142 -17.91 -42.37 0.02
CA ILE A 1142 -18.59 -41.75 -1.11
C ILE A 1142 -18.16 -42.44 -2.41
N LEU A 1143 -16.85 -42.60 -2.63
CA LEU A 1143 -16.32 -43.28 -3.82
C LEU A 1143 -16.78 -44.74 -3.91
N GLU A 1144 -16.71 -45.50 -2.82
CA GLU A 1144 -17.15 -46.90 -2.76
C GLU A 1144 -18.62 -47.02 -3.19
N LEU A 1145 -19.50 -46.17 -2.67
CA LEU A 1145 -20.92 -46.18 -3.00
C LEU A 1145 -21.23 -45.60 -4.39
N LEU A 1146 -20.34 -44.79 -4.97
CA LEU A 1146 -20.44 -44.32 -6.34
C LEU A 1146 -20.10 -45.40 -7.38
N GLY A 1147 -19.31 -46.42 -7.00
CA GLY A 1147 -18.97 -47.54 -7.88
C GLY A 1147 -18.14 -47.09 -9.09
N GLU A 1148 -18.57 -47.43 -10.31
CA GLU A 1148 -17.87 -47.08 -11.55
C GLU A 1148 -17.70 -45.55 -11.74
N GLU A 1149 -18.62 -44.74 -11.19
CA GLU A 1149 -18.55 -43.26 -11.29
C GLU A 1149 -17.44 -42.65 -10.41
N ALA A 1150 -16.86 -43.41 -9.48
CA ALA A 1150 -15.81 -42.94 -8.59
C ALA A 1150 -14.56 -42.45 -9.36
N ALA A 1151 -14.23 -43.12 -10.47
CA ALA A 1151 -13.09 -42.74 -11.31
C ALA A 1151 -13.27 -41.33 -11.89
N THR A 1152 -14.49 -41.01 -12.34
CA THR A 1152 -14.85 -39.68 -12.85
C THR A 1152 -14.76 -38.61 -11.76
N VAL A 1153 -15.20 -38.92 -10.54
CA VAL A 1153 -15.11 -37.98 -9.42
C VAL A 1153 -13.66 -37.70 -9.04
N MET A 1154 -12.82 -38.73 -9.01
CA MET A 1154 -11.38 -38.57 -8.74
C MET A 1154 -10.66 -37.77 -9.83
N GLU A 1155 -11.04 -37.98 -11.09
CA GLU A 1155 -10.53 -37.20 -12.20
C GLU A 1155 -10.96 -35.72 -12.08
N ALA A 1156 -12.25 -35.47 -11.83
CA ALA A 1156 -12.78 -34.13 -11.60
C ALA A 1156 -12.05 -33.39 -10.47
N ALA A 1157 -11.75 -34.09 -9.37
CA ALA A 1157 -11.08 -33.52 -8.19
C ALA A 1157 -9.69 -32.92 -8.50
N THR A 1158 -9.03 -33.41 -9.56
CA THR A 1158 -7.65 -33.04 -9.93
C THR A 1158 -7.57 -32.13 -11.16
N ARG A 1159 -8.62 -32.03 -11.98
CA ARG A 1159 -8.61 -31.20 -13.19
C ARG A 1159 -8.58 -29.71 -12.88
N GLN A 1160 -9.55 -29.24 -12.09
CA GLN A 1160 -9.66 -27.85 -11.69
C GLN A 1160 -10.06 -27.78 -10.21
N ALA A 1161 -9.37 -26.95 -9.45
CA ALA A 1161 -9.68 -26.71 -8.05
C ALA A 1161 -9.83 -25.20 -7.76
N PHE A 1162 -10.67 -24.89 -6.78
CA PHE A 1162 -10.89 -23.55 -6.27
C PHE A 1162 -10.73 -23.52 -4.76
N VAL A 1163 -9.99 -22.53 -4.26
CA VAL A 1163 -9.92 -22.22 -2.84
C VAL A 1163 -10.12 -20.73 -2.63
N TRP A 1164 -10.90 -20.41 -1.59
CA TRP A 1164 -10.92 -19.06 -1.03
C TRP A 1164 -9.68 -18.87 -0.16
N GLU A 1165 -8.63 -18.26 -0.71
CA GLU A 1165 -7.29 -18.33 -0.15
C GLU A 1165 -7.00 -17.20 0.84
N VAL A 1166 -7.14 -17.51 2.13
CA VAL A 1166 -6.82 -16.57 3.22
C VAL A 1166 -5.30 -16.33 3.35
N ASN A 1167 -4.46 -17.26 2.89
CA ASN A 1167 -3.01 -17.20 2.99
C ASN A 1167 -2.33 -16.25 1.99
N LEU A 1168 -2.87 -16.07 0.78
CA LEU A 1168 -2.32 -15.14 -0.21
C LEU A 1168 -2.42 -13.69 0.28
N GLY A 1169 -3.56 -13.33 0.86
CA GLY A 1169 -3.74 -12.04 1.55
C GLY A 1169 -2.79 -11.85 2.73
N MET A 1170 -2.40 -12.94 3.39
CA MET A 1170 -1.43 -12.94 4.50
C MET A 1170 0.02 -13.00 4.04
N THR A 1171 0.40 -13.56 2.87
CA THR A 1171 1.80 -13.55 2.40
C THR A 1171 2.23 -12.18 1.88
N GLN A 1172 1.29 -11.38 1.35
CA GLN A 1172 1.49 -9.94 1.20
C GLN A 1172 1.42 -9.19 2.54
N GLY A 1173 0.67 -9.73 3.52
CA GLY A 1173 0.48 -9.19 4.88
C GLY A 1173 1.48 -9.64 5.96
N PHE A 1174 2.38 -10.59 5.69
CA PHE A 1174 3.50 -10.99 6.55
C PHE A 1174 4.57 -9.89 6.58
N ASN A 1175 4.38 -8.83 5.78
CA ASN A 1175 4.89 -7.51 6.08
C ASN A 1175 4.16 -6.86 7.28
N THR A 1176 4.17 -7.53 8.44
CA THR A 1176 3.85 -6.94 9.74
C THR A 1176 4.74 -5.72 9.97
N GLY A 1177 4.20 -4.60 10.46
CA GLY A 1177 4.93 -3.34 10.67
C GLY A 1177 6.38 -3.48 11.17
N GLU A 1178 7.23 -2.55 10.71
CA GLU A 1178 8.70 -2.53 10.78
C GLU A 1178 9.34 -2.51 12.18
N SER A 1179 8.66 -2.93 13.26
CA SER A 1179 9.30 -3.02 14.58
C SER A 1179 9.78 -4.42 14.98
N GLU A 1180 9.33 -5.52 14.33
CA GLU A 1180 9.61 -6.88 14.85
C GLU A 1180 9.74 -8.03 13.81
N LYS A 1181 10.22 -7.79 12.58
CA LYS A 1181 10.38 -8.90 11.61
C LYS A 1181 11.68 -9.67 11.83
N THR A 1182 11.62 -10.85 12.44
CA THR A 1182 12.74 -11.80 12.45
C THR A 1182 12.72 -12.69 11.20
N LEU A 1183 11.56 -13.16 10.75
CA LEU A 1183 11.36 -13.93 9.52
C LEU A 1183 10.54 -13.11 8.51
N GLU A 1184 11.08 -12.90 7.32
CA GLU A 1184 10.41 -12.24 6.18
C GLU A 1184 10.21 -13.25 5.05
N VAL A 1185 8.98 -13.51 4.62
CA VAL A 1185 8.74 -14.40 3.47
C VAL A 1185 9.18 -13.71 2.17
N VAL A 1186 10.17 -14.28 1.48
CA VAL A 1186 10.69 -13.74 0.20
C VAL A 1186 10.27 -14.57 -1.02
N ALA A 1187 10.00 -15.87 -0.83
CA ALA A 1187 9.49 -16.73 -1.90
C ALA A 1187 8.63 -17.87 -1.34
N ARG A 1188 7.70 -18.35 -2.16
CA ARG A 1188 6.89 -19.54 -1.89
C ARG A 1188 6.78 -20.37 -3.17
N HIS A 1189 7.17 -21.63 -3.06
CA HIS A 1189 7.08 -22.61 -4.14
C HIS A 1189 6.07 -23.69 -3.73
N ASP A 1190 5.10 -23.95 -4.58
CA ASP A 1190 4.06 -24.95 -4.36
C ASP A 1190 4.13 -25.94 -5.53
N TRP A 1191 4.08 -27.24 -5.21
CA TRP A 1191 4.11 -28.33 -6.19
C TRP A 1191 2.76 -29.04 -6.27
N PRO A 1192 1.68 -28.36 -6.70
CA PRO A 1192 0.37 -28.99 -6.81
C PRO A 1192 0.36 -30.03 -7.95
N ASP A 1193 -0.40 -31.10 -7.74
CA ASP A 1193 -0.75 -32.09 -8.78
C ASP A 1193 -2.22 -31.88 -9.19
N CYS A 1194 -2.51 -30.68 -9.69
CA CYS A 1194 -3.82 -30.27 -10.19
C CYS A 1194 -3.69 -29.39 -11.45
N GLY A 1195 -4.63 -29.53 -12.39
CA GLY A 1195 -4.48 -28.97 -13.73
C GLY A 1195 -4.57 -27.45 -13.78
N LEU A 1196 -5.63 -26.89 -13.20
CA LEU A 1196 -5.77 -25.45 -12.95
C LEU A 1196 -6.28 -25.22 -11.53
N PHE A 1197 -5.63 -24.32 -10.82
CA PHE A 1197 -5.96 -23.95 -9.46
C PHE A 1197 -6.32 -22.46 -9.41
N TRP A 1198 -7.54 -22.16 -8.99
CA TRP A 1198 -8.00 -20.80 -8.72
C TRP A 1198 -7.85 -20.49 -7.23
N GLY A 1199 -6.99 -19.55 -6.89
CA GLY A 1199 -6.98 -18.90 -5.58
C GLY A 1199 -7.67 -17.55 -5.68
N ALA A 1200 -8.61 -17.24 -4.78
CA ALA A 1200 -9.24 -15.91 -4.76
C ALA A 1200 -9.50 -15.40 -3.34
N PHE A 1201 -9.48 -14.08 -3.19
CA PHE A 1201 -9.91 -13.40 -1.97
C PHE A 1201 -10.39 -11.98 -2.31
N LEU A 1202 -11.11 -11.36 -1.37
CA LEU A 1202 -11.57 -9.98 -1.52
C LEU A 1202 -10.51 -9.01 -0.96
N LEU A 1203 -10.03 -8.10 -1.79
CA LEU A 1203 -9.27 -6.93 -1.39
C LEU A 1203 -10.25 -5.83 -0.99
N GLY A 1204 -10.50 -5.72 0.31
CA GLY A 1204 -11.40 -4.72 0.84
C GLY A 1204 -12.88 -5.03 0.58
N SER A 1205 -13.66 -4.08 0.04
CA SER A 1205 -15.13 -4.18 -0.05
C SER A 1205 -15.65 -4.49 -1.45
N SER A 1206 -14.84 -4.32 -2.50
CA SER A 1206 -15.31 -4.51 -3.87
C SER A 1206 -14.25 -5.00 -4.86
N ASP A 1207 -12.96 -5.06 -4.51
CA ASP A 1207 -11.94 -5.55 -5.42
C ASP A 1207 -11.72 -7.05 -5.19
N MET A 1208 -11.97 -7.86 -6.22
CA MET A 1208 -11.69 -9.29 -6.18
C MET A 1208 -10.28 -9.53 -6.72
N PHE A 1209 -9.39 -10.09 -5.90
CA PHE A 1209 -8.12 -10.64 -6.37
C PHE A 1209 -8.32 -12.13 -6.66
N PHE A 1210 -7.87 -12.58 -7.82
CA PHE A 1210 -7.72 -14.01 -8.08
C PHE A 1210 -6.41 -14.31 -8.81
N VAL A 1211 -5.91 -15.52 -8.59
CA VAL A 1211 -4.70 -16.06 -9.21
C VAL A 1211 -4.98 -17.44 -9.79
N ALA A 1212 -4.46 -17.69 -10.98
CA ALA A 1212 -4.41 -18.97 -11.64
C ALA A 1212 -3.02 -19.59 -11.47
N THR A 1213 -2.96 -20.83 -10.99
CA THR A 1213 -1.76 -21.69 -11.02
C THR A 1213 -2.08 -22.92 -11.87
N TRP A 1214 -1.21 -23.32 -12.80
CA TRP A 1214 -1.55 -24.37 -13.77
C TRP A 1214 -0.40 -25.31 -14.12
N ASP A 1215 -0.71 -26.47 -14.69
CA ASP A 1215 0.29 -27.38 -15.28
C ASP A 1215 0.73 -26.86 -16.67
N THR A 1216 2.00 -26.47 -16.79
CA THR A 1216 2.57 -25.92 -18.04
C THR A 1216 2.57 -26.92 -19.20
N ALA A 1217 2.48 -28.23 -18.94
CA ALA A 1217 2.31 -29.22 -20.01
C ALA A 1217 0.89 -29.23 -20.61
N GLN A 1218 -0.07 -28.59 -19.93
CA GLN A 1218 -1.49 -28.59 -20.30
C GLN A 1218 -1.92 -27.27 -20.93
N MET A 1219 -1.38 -26.14 -20.47
CA MET A 1219 -1.75 -24.80 -20.94
C MET A 1219 -0.54 -23.85 -20.98
N GLY A 1220 -0.52 -22.96 -21.96
CA GLY A 1220 0.47 -21.88 -22.13
C GLY A 1220 0.00 -20.60 -21.46
N VAL A 1221 0.86 -19.58 -21.41
CA VAL A 1221 0.52 -18.32 -20.74
C VAL A 1221 -0.56 -17.54 -21.51
N GLY A 1222 -0.48 -17.49 -22.84
CA GLY A 1222 -1.47 -16.76 -23.65
C GLY A 1222 -2.89 -17.31 -23.47
N GLU A 1223 -3.01 -18.64 -23.36
CA GLU A 1223 -4.29 -19.30 -23.10
C GLU A 1223 -4.83 -18.95 -21.69
N VAL A 1224 -3.98 -19.00 -20.67
CA VAL A 1224 -4.37 -18.67 -19.29
C VAL A 1224 -4.71 -17.19 -19.12
N GLU A 1225 -4.03 -16.30 -19.83
CA GLU A 1225 -4.39 -14.88 -19.87
C GLU A 1225 -5.79 -14.66 -20.44
N GLY A 1226 -6.13 -15.32 -21.55
CA GLY A 1226 -7.49 -15.32 -22.09
C GLY A 1226 -8.53 -15.87 -21.09
N HIS A 1227 -8.18 -16.91 -20.33
CA HIS A 1227 -9.03 -17.46 -19.27
C HIS A 1227 -9.25 -16.46 -18.12
N CYS A 1228 -8.20 -15.76 -17.69
CA CYS A 1228 -8.27 -14.71 -16.67
C CYS A 1228 -9.14 -13.53 -17.12
N GLU A 1229 -9.04 -13.09 -18.37
CA GLU A 1229 -9.92 -12.03 -18.90
C GLU A 1229 -11.38 -12.47 -18.98
N THR A 1230 -11.61 -13.72 -19.37
CA THR A 1230 -12.95 -14.31 -19.38
C THR A 1230 -13.53 -14.35 -17.96
N MET A 1231 -12.76 -14.81 -16.97
CA MET A 1231 -13.16 -14.82 -15.56
C MET A 1231 -13.51 -13.40 -15.06
N ALA A 1232 -12.66 -12.42 -15.34
CA ALA A 1232 -12.90 -11.02 -14.96
C ALA A 1232 -14.18 -10.46 -15.60
N SER A 1233 -14.43 -10.79 -16.87
CA SER A 1233 -15.65 -10.43 -17.58
C SER A 1233 -16.89 -11.07 -16.94
N VAL A 1234 -16.84 -12.35 -16.59
CA VAL A 1234 -17.93 -13.06 -15.92
C VAL A 1234 -18.25 -12.41 -14.57
N LEU A 1235 -17.25 -12.15 -13.73
CA LEU A 1235 -17.42 -11.49 -12.43
C LEU A 1235 -18.09 -10.11 -12.58
N ARG A 1236 -17.62 -9.27 -13.53
CA ARG A 1236 -18.22 -7.95 -13.79
C ARG A 1236 -19.69 -8.07 -14.25
N LYS A 1237 -20.01 -9.06 -15.07
CA LYS A 1237 -21.38 -9.31 -15.54
C LYS A 1237 -22.31 -9.77 -14.41
N LEU A 1238 -21.82 -10.61 -13.49
CA LEU A 1238 -22.60 -11.10 -12.34
C LEU A 1238 -22.98 -9.99 -11.36
N VAL A 1239 -22.07 -9.03 -11.11
CA VAL A 1239 -22.33 -7.92 -10.16
C VAL A 1239 -23.06 -6.74 -10.80
N LYS A 1240 -23.30 -6.75 -12.11
CA LYS A 1240 -24.01 -5.67 -12.81
C LYS A 1240 -25.51 -5.81 -12.59
N GLU A 1241 -26.10 -4.89 -11.84
CA GLU A 1241 -27.54 -4.87 -11.49
C GLU A 1241 -28.47 -5.07 -12.68
N GLY A 1242 -28.21 -4.42 -13.82
CA GLY A 1242 -29.03 -4.56 -15.02
C GLY A 1242 -29.06 -5.98 -15.62
N ASN A 1243 -28.25 -6.91 -15.14
CA ASN A 1243 -28.26 -8.31 -15.56
C ASN A 1243 -29.05 -9.23 -14.62
N TRP A 1244 -29.38 -8.80 -13.39
CA TRP A 1244 -29.91 -9.69 -12.36
C TRP A 1244 -31.24 -10.36 -12.73
N GLU A 1245 -32.13 -9.60 -13.37
CA GLU A 1245 -33.44 -10.09 -13.81
C GLU A 1245 -33.44 -10.69 -15.22
N ARG A 1246 -32.27 -10.82 -15.85
CA ARG A 1246 -32.12 -11.41 -17.17
C ARG A 1246 -31.80 -12.91 -17.04
N PRO A 1247 -32.25 -13.76 -17.99
CA PRO A 1247 -31.87 -15.16 -18.01
C PRO A 1247 -30.35 -15.36 -18.06
N VAL A 1248 -29.81 -16.33 -17.31
CA VAL A 1248 -28.37 -16.63 -17.28
C VAL A 1248 -27.85 -16.89 -18.71
N ALA A 1249 -28.59 -17.67 -19.49
CA ALA A 1249 -28.26 -17.96 -20.88
C ALA A 1249 -28.09 -16.69 -21.73
N ASP A 1250 -28.93 -15.67 -21.54
CA ASP A 1250 -28.92 -14.45 -22.36
C ASP A 1250 -27.79 -13.48 -21.98
N VAL A 1251 -27.32 -13.54 -20.72
CA VAL A 1251 -26.23 -12.67 -20.23
C VAL A 1251 -24.87 -13.21 -20.66
N PHE A 1252 -24.77 -14.53 -20.80
CA PHE A 1252 -23.53 -15.27 -21.05
C PHE A 1252 -23.52 -16.04 -22.38
N ALA A 1253 -24.49 -15.80 -23.28
CA ALA A 1253 -24.48 -16.31 -24.66
C ALA A 1253 -23.33 -15.77 -25.52
#